data_AF-A0A812TIX8-F1
#
_entry.id   AF-A0A812TIX8-F1
#
_cell.length_a   1.000
_cell.length_b   1.000
_cell.length_c   1.000
_cell.angle_alpha   90.00
_cell.angle_beta   90.00
_cell.angle_gamma   90.00
#
_symmetry.space_group_name_H-M   'P 1'
#
loop_
_entity.id
_entity.type
_entity.pdbx_description
1 polymer ?
#
loop_
_entity_poly.entity_id
_entity_poly.type
_entity_poly.pdbx_seq_one_letter_code
_entity_poly.pdbx_strand_id
1 'polypeptide(L)'
;MSLPWPDPGFVVTRISNLTERAVTVKQLRQLSLFLQRLCKALLLKYSSQHSKENGCYDEYITWFDINMYDITSEVIKKVIPYVNPKIQGARHAQMSQEWCSWSEFVAHKPQPARLMISHWWGGRFRDFMRVIQELCVDEALPGSTPLWVCTFANNQWGEDFGDRLATCPFYQTVAAADLTVLIVDRSAGSLGRVWCGLELYLTIQSQKRLLIYTPSGLVGHSSGRASSGPLIEAIKAWDIRQTNASEDAYRRQILNYIAGIDEFQGLQVAADGRLLRDHGRPLLHQGDHDHDARSREGEYKHEASLFKDHSKVFEDLNMMVRVEVYATVGRSHLLHGCHVPRKEHRGVLLGQWRAFTRQAEAAWCQRRWCSDAETPPPTSFQDADVRVIYNFFIKPRVGASRRSYMEIISAGPQLPKYYISLSLGTRISDAAAAIDWWAEALHLPDSAVLFVDFLSSRPDGSQEPGEHRDIEASAEHIKGVAFPAADELLECQAMLGVLDHDAPEMASAWRFLEFEFASRNGLDIYLACGTGALACSCPFADGSWVFGRFDAGIGRSMQDVSSRNCRAEARELQAIKDYFESRGHGQAIYDQIDRRFQRWGAGPVLREAAECDDDEEVKAICMNPSLVINGSSLQGAHSETALHIAAAAGSMEAMRALLRLHADPNAQDQLGETPLHYAALAGQSAAASLLLEAKANILCENSLAQDPLFVAQQNPAGFLGISMSSFAGFPLQQAAKAIRLAHKSTNLDTRILSSLGAETCALAMAMAYWKVPEGGEDATVFALAQLLQWSGGSRPASAVGYIYREEGGSLHRWVVQSHGGVQNFVNAHADVFALEPRKPGFHARPTQKEFAALKRLSGMAGTYVQTGLLATLQTVDSAQSVKATA
;
A
#
# COMPACT_ATOMS: atom_id res chain seq x y z
N MET A 1 -8.30 14.59 -7.67
CA MET A 1 -8.19 13.61 -8.77
C MET A 1 -9.58 13.02 -8.94
N SER A 2 -10.15 13.07 -10.15
CA SER A 2 -11.28 12.20 -10.49
C SER A 2 -10.92 10.73 -10.20
N LEU A 3 -11.91 9.87 -9.99
CA LEU A 3 -11.67 8.45 -9.73
C LEU A 3 -10.80 7.85 -10.85
N PRO A 4 -10.05 6.75 -10.63
CA PRO A 4 -9.19 6.16 -11.66
C PRO A 4 -9.97 5.59 -12.87
N TRP A 5 -11.29 5.66 -12.84
CA TRP A 5 -12.20 5.31 -13.92
C TRP A 5 -12.94 6.53 -14.50
N PRO A 6 -13.57 6.39 -15.68
CA PRO A 6 -14.11 7.54 -16.41
C PRO A 6 -15.40 8.14 -15.82
N ASP A 7 -15.73 9.37 -16.26
CA ASP A 7 -16.92 10.10 -15.82
C ASP A 7 -18.25 9.36 -16.13
N PRO A 8 -19.30 9.54 -15.31
CA PRO A 8 -20.63 8.96 -15.56
C PRO A 8 -21.17 9.35 -16.94
N GLY A 9 -21.23 8.39 -17.86
CA GLY A 9 -21.63 8.59 -19.26
C GLY A 9 -20.54 8.26 -20.30
N PHE A 10 -19.30 7.98 -19.87
CA PHE A 10 -18.24 7.48 -20.75
C PHE A 10 -18.57 6.12 -21.37
N VAL A 11 -18.04 5.84 -22.56
CA VAL A 11 -18.15 4.55 -23.24
C VAL A 11 -16.83 3.81 -23.11
N VAL A 12 -16.84 2.66 -22.42
CA VAL A 12 -15.66 1.79 -22.22
C VAL A 12 -14.97 1.50 -23.55
N THR A 13 -13.65 1.67 -23.59
CA THR A 13 -12.84 1.39 -24.79
C THR A 13 -12.76 -0.12 -24.98
N ARG A 14 -13.48 -0.66 -25.98
CA ARG A 14 -13.31 -2.05 -26.38
C ARG A 14 -11.98 -2.26 -27.09
N ILE A 15 -11.17 -3.16 -26.55
CA ILE A 15 -9.84 -3.51 -27.07
C ILE A 15 -9.86 -5.00 -27.41
N SER A 16 -9.99 -5.29 -28.71
CA SER A 16 -10.03 -6.67 -29.24
C SER A 16 -8.66 -7.35 -29.26
N ASN A 17 -7.58 -6.59 -29.48
CA ASN A 17 -6.22 -7.12 -29.41
C ASN A 17 -5.75 -7.22 -27.94
N LEU A 18 -5.54 -8.44 -27.45
CA LEU A 18 -5.11 -8.72 -26.09
C LEU A 18 -3.75 -8.11 -25.75
N THR A 19 -2.84 -7.95 -26.73
CA THR A 19 -1.54 -7.29 -26.53
C THR A 19 -1.65 -5.78 -26.39
N GLU A 20 -2.81 -5.19 -26.72
CA GLU A 20 -3.12 -3.78 -26.53
C GLU A 20 -3.93 -3.49 -25.26
N ARG A 21 -4.17 -4.50 -24.40
CA ARG A 21 -4.81 -4.37 -23.08
C ARG A 21 -3.81 -4.07 -21.95
N ALA A 22 -2.74 -3.32 -22.24
CA ALA A 22 -1.81 -2.88 -21.20
C ALA A 22 -2.42 -1.77 -20.30
N VAL A 23 -1.82 -1.58 -19.13
CA VAL A 23 -2.12 -0.50 -18.19
C VAL A 23 -0.87 0.36 -17.98
N THR A 24 -1.00 1.69 -18.01
CA THR A 24 0.16 2.56 -17.80
C THR A 24 0.65 2.55 -16.35
N VAL A 25 1.95 2.80 -16.16
CA VAL A 25 2.54 3.11 -14.84
C VAL A 25 1.74 4.19 -14.09
N LYS A 26 1.24 5.22 -14.79
CA LYS A 26 0.37 6.26 -14.21
C LYS A 26 -0.94 5.67 -13.69
N GLN A 27 -1.66 4.89 -14.50
CA GLN A 27 -2.92 4.25 -14.11
C GLN A 27 -2.72 3.29 -12.92
N LEU A 28 -1.61 2.54 -12.86
CA LEU A 28 -1.27 1.71 -11.70
C LEU A 28 -1.00 2.55 -10.43
N ARG A 29 -0.29 3.68 -10.53
CA ARG A 29 -0.11 4.60 -9.39
C ARG A 29 -1.44 5.22 -8.93
N GLN A 30 -2.35 5.52 -9.85
CA GLN A 30 -3.70 6.00 -9.51
C GLN A 30 -4.55 4.93 -8.82
N LEU A 31 -4.48 3.66 -9.28
CA LEU A 31 -5.10 2.52 -8.60
C LEU A 31 -4.49 2.31 -7.20
N SER A 32 -3.17 2.40 -7.06
CA SER A 32 -2.46 2.29 -5.77
C SER A 32 -2.94 3.31 -4.75
N LEU A 33 -3.00 4.59 -5.15
CA LEU A 33 -3.52 5.67 -4.28
C LEU A 33 -5.00 5.48 -3.94
N PHE A 34 -5.80 4.95 -4.87
CA PHE A 34 -7.21 4.65 -4.63
C PHE A 34 -7.40 3.50 -3.62
N LEU A 35 -6.66 2.39 -3.78
CA LEU A 35 -6.70 1.26 -2.86
C LEU A 35 -6.23 1.65 -1.44
N GLN A 36 -5.15 2.41 -1.32
CA GLN A 36 -4.71 2.99 -0.05
C GLN A 36 -5.83 3.77 0.65
N ARG A 37 -6.59 4.58 -0.10
CA ARG A 37 -7.72 5.36 0.43
C ARG A 37 -8.88 4.48 0.87
N LEU A 38 -9.19 3.38 0.18
CA LEU A 38 -10.21 2.42 0.63
C LEU A 38 -9.80 1.68 1.90
N CYS A 39 -8.53 1.24 1.99
CA CYS A 39 -8.02 0.50 3.14
C CYS A 39 -7.97 1.35 4.40
N LYS A 40 -7.37 2.55 4.33
CA LYS A 40 -7.18 3.42 5.52
C LYS A 40 -8.48 3.99 6.09
N ALA A 41 -9.54 4.08 5.26
CA ALA A 41 -10.85 4.60 5.63
C ALA A 41 -11.90 3.48 5.76
N LEU A 42 -11.47 2.25 6.10
CA LEU A 42 -12.33 1.13 6.49
C LEU A 42 -13.44 0.78 5.48
N LEU A 43 -13.20 1.03 4.20
CA LEU A 43 -14.16 0.74 3.13
C LEU A 43 -13.99 -0.67 2.56
N LEU A 44 -12.76 -1.18 2.48
CA LEU A 44 -12.49 -2.46 1.83
C LEU A 44 -12.65 -3.61 2.80
N LYS A 45 -13.65 -4.47 2.56
CA LYS A 45 -13.92 -5.71 3.31
C LYS A 45 -13.90 -6.95 2.42
N TYR A 46 -13.55 -8.08 3.01
CA TYR A 46 -13.70 -9.41 2.43
C TYR A 46 -15.20 -9.79 2.35
N SER A 47 -15.79 -9.73 1.15
CA SER A 47 -17.24 -9.95 0.93
C SER A 47 -17.56 -11.06 -0.08
N SER A 48 -16.56 -11.63 -0.74
CA SER A 48 -16.72 -12.77 -1.64
C SER A 48 -17.19 -14.04 -0.92
N GLN A 49 -17.72 -15.00 -1.68
CA GLN A 49 -18.01 -16.34 -1.14
C GLN A 49 -16.73 -17.05 -0.69
N HIS A 50 -15.60 -16.84 -1.39
CA HIS A 50 -14.31 -17.43 -1.02
C HIS A 50 -13.83 -17.00 0.37
N SER A 51 -14.04 -15.74 0.75
CA SER A 51 -13.76 -15.28 2.12
C SER A 51 -14.70 -15.87 3.19
N LYS A 52 -15.91 -16.33 2.83
CA LYS A 52 -16.76 -17.12 3.76
C LYS A 52 -16.19 -18.52 3.98
N GLU A 53 -15.68 -19.13 2.92
CA GLU A 53 -15.05 -20.45 2.95
C GLU A 53 -13.72 -20.42 3.71
N ASN A 54 -12.97 -19.31 3.62
CA ASN A 54 -11.72 -19.07 4.35
C ASN A 54 -11.90 -18.50 5.77
N GLY A 55 -13.13 -18.19 6.20
CA GLY A 55 -13.46 -17.67 7.53
C GLY A 55 -13.28 -16.15 7.75
N CYS A 56 -12.56 -15.44 6.89
CA CYS A 56 -12.24 -14.00 7.02
C CYS A 56 -13.35 -13.03 6.54
N TYR A 57 -14.61 -13.46 6.47
CA TYR A 57 -15.70 -12.65 5.91
C TYR A 57 -16.08 -11.46 6.81
N ASP A 58 -16.41 -10.32 6.17
CA ASP A 58 -16.66 -9.00 6.79
C ASP A 58 -15.45 -8.36 7.54
N GLU A 59 -14.28 -9.01 7.55
CA GLU A 59 -13.03 -8.39 8.03
C GLU A 59 -12.51 -7.30 7.06
N TYR A 60 -11.80 -6.30 7.59
CA TYR A 60 -11.19 -5.22 6.80
C TYR A 60 -9.88 -5.65 6.14
N ILE A 61 -9.70 -5.27 4.87
CA ILE A 61 -8.48 -5.55 4.11
C ILE A 61 -7.50 -4.39 4.25
N THR A 62 -6.35 -4.64 4.89
CA THR A 62 -5.31 -3.62 5.09
C THR A 62 -4.52 -3.36 3.78
N TRP A 63 -3.91 -2.17 3.67
CA TRP A 63 -2.97 -1.86 2.59
C TRP A 63 -1.72 -2.75 2.60
N PHE A 64 -1.39 -3.36 3.74
CA PHE A 64 -0.22 -4.19 3.92
C PHE A 64 -0.44 -5.64 3.48
N ASP A 65 -1.70 -6.10 3.49
CA ASP A 65 -2.07 -7.49 3.19
C ASP A 65 -2.76 -7.66 1.84
N ILE A 66 -3.40 -6.60 1.31
CA ILE A 66 -4.11 -6.62 0.03
C ILE A 66 -3.26 -7.21 -1.12
N ASN A 67 -3.81 -8.22 -1.78
CA ASN A 67 -3.19 -8.93 -2.90
C ASN A 67 -4.05 -8.83 -4.19
N MET A 68 -3.62 -9.47 -5.29
CA MET A 68 -4.30 -9.34 -6.58
C MET A 68 -5.61 -10.13 -6.67
N TYR A 69 -5.81 -11.19 -5.86
CA TYR A 69 -7.12 -11.82 -5.74
C TYR A 69 -8.13 -10.84 -5.14
N ASP A 70 -7.79 -10.18 -4.03
CA ASP A 70 -8.67 -9.22 -3.34
C ASP A 70 -9.02 -8.03 -4.24
N ILE A 71 -8.04 -7.49 -4.97
CA ILE A 71 -8.28 -6.43 -5.96
C ILE A 71 -9.23 -6.92 -7.06
N THR A 72 -9.14 -8.20 -7.44
CA THR A 72 -10.03 -8.80 -8.45
C THR A 72 -11.45 -9.04 -7.91
N SER A 73 -11.60 -9.60 -6.71
CA SER A 73 -12.90 -9.96 -6.12
C SER A 73 -13.62 -8.78 -5.49
N GLU A 74 -12.91 -8.01 -4.65
CA GLU A 74 -13.52 -7.00 -3.79
C GLU A 74 -13.55 -5.59 -4.41
N VAL A 75 -12.77 -5.34 -5.47
CA VAL A 75 -12.70 -4.04 -6.15
C VAL A 75 -13.14 -4.13 -7.62
N ILE A 76 -12.35 -4.74 -8.51
CA ILE A 76 -12.61 -4.74 -9.96
C ILE A 76 -14.00 -5.27 -10.29
N LYS A 77 -14.39 -6.40 -9.68
CA LYS A 77 -15.70 -7.03 -9.90
C LYS A 77 -16.91 -6.24 -9.37
N LYS A 78 -16.70 -5.28 -8.46
CA LYS A 78 -17.76 -4.37 -7.96
C LYS A 78 -17.80 -3.06 -8.75
N VAL A 79 -16.64 -2.44 -9.01
CA VAL A 79 -16.53 -1.12 -9.66
C VAL A 79 -17.07 -1.14 -11.11
N ILE A 80 -16.68 -2.13 -11.93
CA ILE A 80 -17.05 -2.17 -13.35
C ILE A 80 -18.59 -2.22 -13.56
N PRO A 81 -19.35 -3.13 -12.92
CA PRO A 81 -20.81 -3.13 -13.04
C PRO A 81 -21.48 -1.94 -12.33
N TYR A 82 -20.87 -1.34 -11.31
CA TYR A 82 -21.41 -0.12 -10.69
C TYR A 82 -21.35 1.09 -11.64
N VAL A 83 -20.21 1.30 -12.31
CA VAL A 83 -19.94 2.47 -13.15
C VAL A 83 -20.57 2.35 -14.55
N ASN A 84 -20.76 1.13 -15.06
CA ASN A 84 -21.42 0.88 -16.35
C ASN A 84 -22.83 0.28 -16.15
N PRO A 85 -23.87 1.10 -15.91
CA PRO A 85 -25.22 0.61 -15.57
C PRO A 85 -25.92 -0.18 -16.68
N LYS A 86 -25.40 -0.21 -17.91
CA LYS A 86 -25.88 -1.14 -18.96
C LYS A 86 -25.70 -2.61 -18.55
N ILE A 87 -24.71 -2.90 -17.71
CA ILE A 87 -24.38 -4.24 -17.21
C ILE A 87 -25.33 -4.67 -16.06
N GLN A 88 -25.94 -3.73 -15.33
CA GLN A 88 -26.71 -4.01 -14.10
C GLN A 88 -28.03 -4.78 -14.31
N GLY A 89 -28.52 -4.89 -15.55
CA GLY A 89 -29.85 -5.47 -15.85
C GLY A 89 -29.85 -6.92 -16.36
N ALA A 90 -28.70 -7.49 -16.72
CA ALA A 90 -28.63 -8.75 -17.47
C ALA A 90 -28.16 -9.95 -16.62
N ARG A 91 -28.59 -11.16 -17.02
CA ARG A 91 -28.36 -12.39 -16.25
C ARG A 91 -27.05 -13.06 -16.64
N HIS A 92 -26.26 -13.49 -15.64
CA HIS A 92 -24.92 -14.08 -15.78
C HIS A 92 -24.71 -15.03 -16.97
N ALA A 93 -25.69 -15.89 -17.28
CA ALA A 93 -25.56 -16.93 -18.30
C ALA A 93 -25.54 -16.44 -19.77
N GLN A 94 -25.91 -15.18 -20.06
CA GLN A 94 -25.94 -14.64 -21.44
C GLN A 94 -24.86 -13.57 -21.73
N MET A 95 -24.01 -13.23 -20.75
CA MET A 95 -23.22 -11.98 -20.78
C MET A 95 -21.72 -12.12 -21.07
N SER A 96 -21.17 -13.29 -21.41
CA SER A 96 -19.71 -13.48 -21.51
C SER A 96 -19.00 -12.50 -22.47
N GLN A 97 -19.72 -11.97 -23.48
CA GLN A 97 -19.23 -10.98 -24.44
C GLN A 97 -19.38 -9.51 -23.98
N GLU A 98 -20.09 -9.22 -22.89
CA GLU A 98 -20.38 -7.85 -22.43
C GLU A 98 -19.46 -7.34 -21.31
N TRP A 99 -18.74 -8.23 -20.61
CA TRP A 99 -17.74 -7.84 -19.60
C TRP A 99 -16.44 -7.34 -20.23
N CYS A 100 -15.73 -6.46 -19.53
CA CYS A 100 -14.49 -5.82 -19.98
C CYS A 100 -13.39 -5.95 -18.92
N SER A 101 -12.13 -5.92 -19.34
CA SER A 101 -11.01 -5.95 -18.38
C SER A 101 -10.79 -4.59 -17.71
N TRP A 102 -10.07 -4.57 -16.59
CA TRP A 102 -9.68 -3.31 -15.94
C TRP A 102 -8.90 -2.39 -16.90
N SER A 103 -8.02 -2.93 -17.73
CA SER A 103 -7.31 -2.16 -18.77
C SER A 103 -8.26 -1.52 -19.78
N GLU A 104 -9.27 -2.23 -20.30
CA GLU A 104 -10.31 -1.66 -21.17
C GLU A 104 -11.10 -0.55 -20.47
N PHE A 105 -11.41 -0.75 -19.18
CA PHE A 105 -12.19 0.17 -18.36
C PHE A 105 -11.48 1.50 -18.06
N VAL A 106 -10.16 1.48 -17.81
CA VAL A 106 -9.39 2.72 -17.52
C VAL A 106 -8.72 3.36 -18.75
N ALA A 107 -8.72 2.70 -19.90
CA ALA A 107 -8.09 3.20 -21.12
C ALA A 107 -9.01 4.10 -21.96
N HIS A 108 -8.45 5.18 -22.53
CA HIS A 108 -9.14 6.04 -23.52
C HIS A 108 -8.89 5.61 -24.98
N LYS A 109 -7.94 4.69 -25.20
CA LYS A 109 -7.55 4.11 -26.50
C LYS A 109 -6.73 2.84 -26.24
N PRO A 110 -6.54 1.96 -27.24
CA PRO A 110 -5.68 0.79 -27.08
C PRO A 110 -4.24 1.15 -26.66
N GLN A 111 -3.62 0.28 -25.86
CA GLN A 111 -2.31 0.47 -25.23
C GLN A 111 -1.39 -0.72 -25.55
N PRO A 112 -0.62 -0.70 -26.66
CA PRO A 112 0.30 -1.80 -26.99
C PRO A 112 1.32 -2.03 -25.87
N ALA A 113 1.40 -3.25 -25.37
CA ALA A 113 2.28 -3.64 -24.28
C ALA A 113 3.76 -3.43 -24.63
N ARG A 114 4.48 -2.66 -23.81
CA ARG A 114 5.94 -2.50 -23.95
C ARG A 114 6.69 -3.49 -23.05
N LEU A 115 6.20 -3.70 -21.83
CA LEU A 115 6.77 -4.66 -20.88
C LEU A 115 5.72 -5.72 -20.55
N MET A 116 6.16 -6.97 -20.46
CA MET A 116 5.40 -8.10 -19.91
C MET A 116 5.77 -8.26 -18.43
N ILE A 117 4.80 -8.14 -17.52
CA ILE A 117 5.04 -8.36 -16.09
C ILE A 117 4.47 -9.72 -15.67
N SER A 118 5.35 -10.63 -15.24
CA SER A 118 4.98 -11.91 -14.63
C SER A 118 4.98 -11.76 -13.10
N HIS A 119 3.83 -12.01 -12.48
CA HIS A 119 3.64 -11.88 -11.04
C HIS A 119 2.71 -12.96 -10.47
N TRP A 120 2.77 -13.19 -9.16
CA TRP A 120 1.81 -14.05 -8.46
C TRP A 120 0.58 -13.26 -8.01
N TRP A 121 -0.59 -13.89 -8.04
CA TRP A 121 -1.83 -13.24 -7.60
C TRP A 121 -1.96 -13.13 -6.08
N GLY A 122 -1.43 -14.09 -5.32
CA GLY A 122 -1.34 -13.97 -3.85
C GLY A 122 -0.24 -13.02 -3.37
N GLY A 123 0.54 -12.44 -4.29
CA GLY A 123 1.55 -11.45 -3.94
C GLY A 123 0.91 -10.14 -3.48
N ARG A 124 1.37 -9.64 -2.31
CA ARG A 124 0.97 -8.34 -1.77
C ARG A 124 1.12 -7.23 -2.82
N PHE A 125 0.05 -6.48 -3.06
CA PHE A 125 0.01 -5.46 -4.11
C PHE A 125 0.94 -4.28 -3.82
N ARG A 126 1.13 -3.93 -2.53
CA ARG A 126 2.13 -2.98 -2.07
C ARG A 126 3.54 -3.37 -2.53
N ASP A 127 3.91 -4.63 -2.39
CA ASP A 127 5.23 -5.17 -2.78
C ASP A 127 5.40 -5.15 -4.31
N PHE A 128 4.36 -5.52 -5.06
CA PHE A 128 4.30 -5.37 -6.51
C PHE A 128 4.50 -3.90 -6.93
N MET A 129 3.80 -2.96 -6.30
CA MET A 129 3.91 -1.53 -6.61
C MET A 129 5.29 -0.97 -6.27
N ARG A 130 5.93 -1.44 -5.20
CA ARG A 130 7.34 -1.12 -4.90
C ARG A 130 8.27 -1.60 -6.02
N VAL A 131 8.12 -2.84 -6.48
CA VAL A 131 8.92 -3.36 -7.60
C VAL A 131 8.68 -2.56 -8.89
N ILE A 132 7.43 -2.14 -9.18
CA ILE A 132 7.15 -1.24 -10.32
C ILE A 132 7.78 0.14 -10.12
N GLN A 133 7.92 0.66 -8.89
CA GLN A 133 8.64 1.90 -8.62
C GLN A 133 10.15 1.76 -8.85
N GLU A 134 10.78 0.70 -8.31
CA GLU A 134 12.21 0.43 -8.51
C GLU A 134 12.53 0.22 -10.00
N LEU A 135 11.74 -0.60 -10.71
CA LEU A 135 11.82 -0.78 -12.17
C LEU A 135 11.70 0.55 -12.96
N CYS A 136 10.87 1.49 -12.51
CA CYS A 136 10.77 2.80 -13.16
C CYS A 136 12.02 3.67 -12.97
N VAL A 137 12.79 3.47 -11.90
CA VAL A 137 14.06 4.15 -11.65
C VAL A 137 15.18 3.48 -12.45
N ASP A 138 15.31 2.17 -12.33
CA ASP A 138 16.40 1.39 -12.94
C ASP A 138 16.35 1.43 -14.48
N GLU A 139 15.15 1.31 -15.08
CA GLU A 139 14.93 1.37 -16.54
C GLU A 139 14.48 2.76 -17.04
N ALA A 140 14.53 3.79 -16.18
CA ALA A 140 14.15 5.18 -16.48
C ALA A 140 12.77 5.34 -17.16
N LEU A 141 11.77 4.55 -16.75
CA LEU A 141 10.49 4.44 -17.45
C LEU A 141 9.58 5.66 -17.19
N PRO A 142 9.08 6.36 -18.24
CA PRO A 142 8.10 7.43 -18.06
C PRO A 142 6.76 6.88 -17.57
N GLY A 143 5.99 7.70 -16.85
CA GLY A 143 4.68 7.31 -16.30
C GLY A 143 3.63 6.89 -17.34
N SER A 144 3.83 7.20 -18.62
CA SER A 144 3.01 6.73 -19.74
C SER A 144 3.36 5.33 -20.25
N THR A 145 4.38 4.66 -19.69
CA THR A 145 4.82 3.34 -20.15
C THR A 145 3.71 2.28 -19.96
N PRO A 146 3.28 1.58 -21.03
CA PRO A 146 2.27 0.53 -20.96
C PRO A 146 2.88 -0.80 -20.49
N LEU A 147 2.40 -1.28 -19.34
CA LEU A 147 2.75 -2.56 -18.76
C LEU A 147 1.60 -3.55 -18.94
N TRP A 148 1.88 -4.75 -19.44
CA TRP A 148 0.89 -5.83 -19.46
C TRP A 148 1.01 -6.65 -18.18
N VAL A 149 -0.13 -6.83 -17.50
CA VAL A 149 -0.26 -7.48 -16.20
C VAL A 149 -1.56 -8.28 -16.23
N CYS A 150 -1.51 -9.61 -16.13
CA CYS A 150 -2.68 -10.46 -16.43
C CYS A 150 -3.90 -10.15 -15.55
N THR A 151 -3.70 -9.72 -14.29
CA THR A 151 -4.77 -9.28 -13.36
C THR A 151 -5.61 -8.13 -13.92
N PHE A 152 -5.01 -7.23 -14.70
CA PHE A 152 -5.68 -6.03 -15.23
C PHE A 152 -6.04 -6.18 -16.71
N ALA A 153 -5.19 -6.86 -17.49
CA ALA A 153 -5.36 -7.06 -18.92
C ALA A 153 -6.46 -8.06 -19.27
N ASN A 154 -6.58 -9.15 -18.51
CA ASN A 154 -7.55 -10.22 -18.78
C ASN A 154 -8.96 -9.85 -18.27
N ASN A 155 -9.99 -10.42 -18.87
CA ASN A 155 -11.39 -10.34 -18.43
C ASN A 155 -11.60 -11.13 -17.12
N GLN A 156 -11.94 -10.43 -16.03
CA GLN A 156 -12.08 -10.99 -14.68
C GLN A 156 -13.29 -11.94 -14.53
N TRP A 157 -14.19 -12.00 -15.52
CA TRP A 157 -15.35 -12.89 -15.57
C TRP A 157 -15.12 -14.14 -16.44
N GLY A 158 -13.95 -14.24 -17.09
CA GLY A 158 -13.57 -15.33 -17.98
C GLY A 158 -12.89 -14.77 -19.23
N GLU A 159 -11.65 -15.16 -19.48
CA GLU A 159 -10.91 -14.83 -20.69
C GLU A 159 -10.75 -16.09 -21.54
N ASP A 160 -10.86 -15.96 -22.86
CA ASP A 160 -10.54 -17.06 -23.78
C ASP A 160 -9.04 -17.07 -24.06
N PHE A 161 -8.39 -18.19 -23.75
CA PHE A 161 -6.96 -18.41 -24.01
C PHE A 161 -6.70 -19.00 -25.42
N GLY A 162 -7.74 -19.26 -26.20
CA GLY A 162 -7.66 -19.85 -27.53
C GLY A 162 -7.29 -21.34 -27.50
N ASP A 163 -7.49 -22.03 -28.62
CA ASP A 163 -7.23 -23.47 -28.73
C ASP A 163 -5.77 -23.84 -28.62
N ARG A 164 -4.84 -22.96 -29.04
CA ARG A 164 -3.40 -23.21 -28.94
C ARG A 164 -2.72 -22.18 -28.06
N LEU A 165 -1.63 -22.54 -27.39
CA LEU A 165 -0.84 -21.59 -26.60
C LEU A 165 -0.31 -20.44 -27.46
N ALA A 166 -0.04 -20.66 -28.75
CA ALA A 166 0.30 -19.59 -29.70
C ALA A 166 -0.82 -18.53 -29.90
N THR A 167 -2.08 -18.87 -29.60
CA THR A 167 -3.21 -17.94 -29.59
C THR A 167 -3.50 -17.31 -28.22
N CYS A 168 -2.80 -17.70 -27.16
CA CYS A 168 -3.11 -17.21 -25.82
C CYS A 168 -2.52 -15.80 -25.54
N PRO A 169 -3.18 -14.99 -24.70
CA PRO A 169 -2.70 -13.65 -24.34
C PRO A 169 -1.26 -13.60 -23.84
N PHE A 170 -0.82 -14.61 -23.06
CA PHE A 170 0.55 -14.69 -22.55
C PHE A 170 1.57 -14.83 -23.68
N TYR A 171 1.34 -15.74 -24.62
CA TYR A 171 2.25 -15.95 -25.77
C TYR A 171 2.31 -14.72 -26.65
N GLN A 172 1.15 -14.17 -27.02
CA GLN A 172 1.08 -13.00 -27.89
C GLN A 172 1.76 -11.78 -27.24
N THR A 173 1.61 -11.61 -25.93
CA THR A 173 2.23 -10.48 -25.21
C THR A 173 3.74 -10.67 -25.04
N VAL A 174 4.22 -11.86 -24.68
CA VAL A 174 5.67 -12.15 -24.65
C VAL A 174 6.28 -11.98 -26.06
N ALA A 175 5.56 -12.37 -27.13
CA ALA A 175 5.98 -12.13 -28.51
C ALA A 175 6.01 -10.64 -28.90
N ALA A 176 5.12 -9.81 -28.34
CA ALA A 176 5.02 -8.37 -28.65
C ALA A 176 5.96 -7.46 -27.82
N ALA A 177 6.13 -7.72 -26.52
CA ALA A 177 6.83 -6.83 -25.58
C ALA A 177 8.36 -6.75 -25.81
N ASP A 178 8.99 -5.62 -25.46
CA ASP A 178 10.45 -5.41 -25.51
C ASP A 178 11.19 -6.28 -24.46
N LEU A 179 10.55 -6.48 -23.32
CA LEU A 179 11.18 -6.88 -22.06
C LEU A 179 10.17 -7.66 -21.19
N THR A 180 10.61 -8.79 -20.63
CA THR A 180 9.87 -9.54 -19.60
C THR A 180 10.46 -9.22 -18.23
N VAL A 181 9.60 -8.91 -17.26
CA VAL A 181 9.97 -8.72 -15.85
C VAL A 181 9.28 -9.77 -15.00
N LEU A 182 10.05 -10.61 -14.32
CA LEU A 182 9.56 -11.57 -13.33
C LEU A 182 9.63 -10.94 -11.94
N ILE A 183 8.50 -10.90 -11.24
CA ILE A 183 8.40 -10.45 -9.85
C ILE A 183 8.29 -11.69 -8.95
N VAL A 184 9.34 -11.91 -8.14
CA VAL A 184 9.41 -12.98 -7.14
C VAL A 184 9.00 -12.42 -5.78
N ASP A 185 7.76 -12.71 -5.39
CA ASP A 185 7.14 -12.36 -4.11
C ASP A 185 7.83 -13.02 -2.90
N ARG A 186 7.51 -12.61 -1.66
CA ARG A 186 8.18 -13.11 -0.42
C ARG A 186 8.11 -14.62 -0.21
N SER A 187 7.05 -15.25 -0.71
CA SER A 187 6.80 -16.70 -0.67
C SER A 187 7.31 -17.44 -1.91
N ALA A 188 7.86 -16.72 -2.90
CA ALA A 188 8.19 -17.22 -4.24
C ALA A 188 7.04 -17.95 -4.97
N GLY A 189 5.78 -17.65 -4.63
CA GLY A 189 4.58 -18.25 -5.23
C GLY A 189 4.48 -18.03 -6.74
N SER A 190 5.14 -16.98 -7.26
CA SER A 190 5.26 -16.70 -8.68
C SER A 190 6.00 -17.79 -9.44
N LEU A 191 7.07 -18.35 -8.84
CA LEU A 191 7.86 -19.48 -9.36
C LEU A 191 7.08 -20.79 -9.34
N GLY A 192 6.13 -20.94 -8.40
CA GLY A 192 5.27 -22.12 -8.28
C GLY A 192 4.25 -22.28 -9.43
N ARG A 193 4.11 -21.30 -10.34
CA ARG A 193 3.15 -21.34 -11.46
C ARG A 193 3.78 -21.92 -12.72
N VAL A 194 3.12 -22.88 -13.35
CA VAL A 194 3.52 -23.40 -14.68
C VAL A 194 3.42 -22.34 -15.78
N TRP A 195 2.52 -21.35 -15.63
CA TRP A 195 2.44 -20.18 -16.51
C TRP A 195 3.71 -19.31 -16.44
N CYS A 196 4.36 -19.19 -15.28
CA CYS A 196 5.67 -18.55 -15.15
C CYS A 196 6.72 -19.31 -15.99
N GLY A 197 6.64 -20.63 -15.99
CA GLY A 197 7.44 -21.50 -16.84
C GLY A 197 7.27 -21.23 -18.34
N LEU A 198 6.04 -21.08 -18.81
CA LEU A 198 5.75 -20.70 -20.20
C LEU A 198 6.30 -19.30 -20.53
N GLU A 199 6.04 -18.32 -19.66
CA GLU A 199 6.50 -16.92 -19.83
C GLU A 199 8.03 -16.85 -19.92
N LEU A 200 8.75 -17.58 -19.07
CA LEU A 200 10.22 -17.69 -19.08
C LEU A 200 10.74 -18.43 -20.32
N TYR A 201 10.16 -19.59 -20.65
CA TYR A 201 10.53 -20.37 -21.83
C TYR A 201 10.40 -19.53 -23.11
N LEU A 202 9.26 -18.87 -23.30
CA LEU A 202 9.01 -18.03 -24.47
C LEU A 202 9.94 -16.81 -24.53
N THR A 203 10.24 -16.19 -23.38
CA THR A 203 11.19 -15.06 -23.29
C THR A 203 12.58 -15.50 -23.76
N ILE A 204 13.07 -16.64 -23.25
CA ILE A 204 14.41 -17.16 -23.53
C ILE A 204 14.52 -17.67 -24.98
N GLN A 205 13.55 -18.43 -25.47
CA GLN A 205 13.50 -18.90 -26.87
C GLN A 205 13.43 -17.73 -27.87
N SER A 206 12.75 -16.63 -27.50
CA SER A 206 12.69 -15.41 -28.32
C SER A 206 13.92 -14.49 -28.16
N GLN A 207 14.94 -14.90 -27.41
CA GLN A 207 16.12 -14.11 -27.04
C GLN A 207 15.79 -12.72 -26.46
N LYS A 208 14.66 -12.61 -25.75
CA LYS A 208 14.23 -11.36 -25.13
C LYS A 208 14.91 -11.15 -23.79
N ARG A 209 15.10 -9.87 -23.44
CA ARG A 209 15.68 -9.49 -22.15
C ARG A 209 14.72 -9.90 -21.03
N LEU A 210 15.29 -10.49 -19.98
CA LEU A 210 14.62 -10.83 -18.74
C LEU A 210 15.19 -9.94 -17.62
N LEU A 211 14.33 -9.48 -16.71
CA LEU A 211 14.76 -8.94 -15.42
C LEU A 211 14.01 -9.68 -14.32
N ILE A 212 14.71 -10.06 -13.25
CA ILE A 212 14.10 -10.75 -12.10
C ILE A 212 14.19 -9.81 -10.89
N TYR A 213 13.04 -9.39 -10.38
CA TYR A 213 12.93 -8.52 -9.20
C TYR A 213 12.39 -9.29 -8.00
N THR A 214 12.77 -8.83 -6.83
CA THR A 214 12.21 -9.20 -5.52
C THR A 214 11.73 -7.95 -4.80
N PRO A 215 10.98 -8.05 -3.69
CA PRO A 215 10.76 -6.92 -2.78
C PRO A 215 12.03 -6.31 -2.18
N SER A 216 13.18 -7.00 -2.23
CA SER A 216 14.50 -6.41 -1.90
C SER A 216 15.12 -5.62 -3.08
N GLY A 217 14.59 -5.75 -4.30
CA GLY A 217 15.07 -5.10 -5.53
C GLY A 217 15.49 -6.07 -6.64
N LEU A 218 16.15 -5.55 -7.67
CA LEU A 218 16.67 -6.29 -8.83
C LEU A 218 17.73 -7.33 -8.44
N VAL A 219 17.49 -8.59 -8.80
CA VAL A 219 18.38 -9.73 -8.53
C VAL A 219 19.73 -9.53 -9.20
N GLY A 220 20.82 -9.68 -8.44
CA GLY A 220 22.19 -9.66 -8.95
C GLY A 220 22.66 -8.31 -9.49
N HIS A 221 21.93 -7.22 -9.23
CA HIS A 221 22.43 -5.88 -9.57
C HIS A 221 23.63 -5.48 -8.70
N SER A 222 24.55 -4.69 -9.26
CA SER A 222 25.81 -4.28 -8.62
C SER A 222 25.63 -3.42 -7.35
N SER A 223 24.42 -2.91 -7.11
CA SER A 223 24.04 -2.23 -5.86
C SER A 223 23.84 -3.17 -4.67
N GLY A 224 23.90 -4.50 -4.87
CA GLY A 224 23.92 -5.50 -3.79
C GLY A 224 22.60 -5.68 -3.02
N ARG A 225 21.50 -5.04 -3.45
CA ARG A 225 20.23 -5.04 -2.72
C ARG A 225 19.57 -6.42 -2.64
N ALA A 226 19.64 -7.21 -3.72
CA ALA A 226 19.09 -8.57 -3.80
C ALA A 226 20.14 -9.55 -4.36
N SER A 227 21.16 -9.85 -3.54
CA SER A 227 22.29 -10.73 -3.90
C SER A 227 22.31 -12.09 -3.19
N SER A 228 21.47 -12.32 -2.17
CA SER A 228 21.44 -13.59 -1.41
C SER A 228 20.09 -13.79 -0.68
N GLY A 229 19.89 -14.97 -0.06
CA GLY A 229 18.76 -15.24 0.83
C GLY A 229 17.59 -16.05 0.22
N PRO A 230 16.51 -16.25 1.00
CA PRO A 230 14.73 -17.16 0.21
C PRO A 230 14.64 -17.05 -1.29
N LEU A 231 14.46 -15.84 -1.79
CA LEU A 231 14.05 -15.60 -3.17
C LEU A 231 15.19 -15.94 -4.14
N ILE A 232 16.43 -15.61 -3.79
CA ILE A 232 17.62 -15.95 -4.60
C ILE A 232 17.84 -17.46 -4.62
N GLU A 233 17.78 -18.13 -3.46
CA GLU A 233 17.95 -19.59 -3.40
C GLU A 233 16.75 -20.36 -4.00
N ALA A 234 15.53 -19.80 -3.96
CA ALA A 234 14.35 -20.37 -4.60
C ALA A 234 14.42 -20.27 -6.12
N ILE A 235 14.90 -19.15 -6.69
CA ILE A 235 15.15 -19.06 -8.15
C ILE A 235 16.27 -20.04 -8.56
N LYS A 236 17.34 -20.18 -7.75
CA LYS A 236 18.42 -21.17 -8.00
C LYS A 236 17.94 -22.62 -7.89
N ALA A 237 17.01 -22.91 -6.97
CA ALA A 237 16.44 -24.24 -6.78
C ALA A 237 15.30 -24.55 -7.76
N TRP A 238 14.74 -23.54 -8.45
CA TRP A 238 13.55 -23.66 -9.29
C TRP A 238 13.64 -24.80 -10.30
N ASP A 239 12.54 -25.54 -10.45
CA ASP A 239 12.37 -26.61 -11.41
C ASP A 239 10.95 -26.52 -12.01
N ILE A 240 10.87 -26.35 -13.34
CA ILE A 240 9.62 -26.34 -14.11
C ILE A 240 8.74 -27.56 -13.81
N ARG A 241 9.34 -28.72 -13.54
CA ARG A 241 8.64 -29.98 -13.25
C ARG A 241 7.80 -29.87 -11.97
N GLN A 242 8.26 -29.11 -10.97
CA GLN A 242 7.59 -28.93 -9.66
C GLN A 242 6.52 -27.82 -9.62
N THR A 243 6.30 -27.12 -10.74
CA THR A 243 5.28 -26.07 -10.83
C THR A 243 3.85 -26.62 -10.82
N ASN A 244 2.85 -25.76 -10.61
CA ASN A 244 1.43 -26.12 -10.58
C ASN A 244 0.58 -25.13 -11.41
N ALA A 245 -0.68 -25.50 -11.67
CA ALA A 245 -1.72 -24.64 -12.22
C ALA A 245 -2.98 -24.69 -11.35
N SER A 246 -3.90 -23.76 -11.56
CA SER A 246 -5.27 -23.86 -11.02
C SER A 246 -6.14 -24.90 -11.74
N GLU A 247 -5.65 -25.45 -12.86
CA GLU A 247 -6.28 -26.49 -13.67
C GLU A 247 -5.19 -27.41 -14.22
N ASP A 248 -5.23 -28.70 -13.90
CA ASP A 248 -4.20 -29.65 -14.34
C ASP A 248 -4.14 -29.79 -15.88
N ALA A 249 -5.25 -29.54 -16.58
CA ALA A 249 -5.29 -29.54 -18.04
C ALA A 249 -4.42 -28.44 -18.68
N TYR A 250 -4.39 -27.22 -18.11
CA TYR A 250 -3.48 -26.17 -18.56
C TYR A 250 -2.02 -26.50 -18.25
N ARG A 251 -1.75 -27.12 -17.09
CA ARG A 251 -0.40 -27.62 -16.75
C ARG A 251 0.10 -28.62 -17.80
N ARG A 252 -0.73 -29.60 -18.16
CA ARG A 252 -0.38 -30.57 -19.20
C ARG A 252 -0.14 -29.93 -20.56
N GLN A 253 -1.03 -29.03 -21.02
CA GLN A 253 -0.86 -28.32 -22.30
C GLN A 253 0.47 -27.57 -22.37
N ILE A 254 0.86 -26.89 -21.29
CA ILE A 254 2.10 -26.11 -21.21
C ILE A 254 3.34 -27.01 -21.17
N LEU A 255 3.31 -28.09 -20.38
CA LEU A 255 4.45 -29.02 -20.31
C LEU A 255 4.66 -29.75 -21.64
N ASN A 256 3.58 -30.17 -22.32
CA ASN A 256 3.62 -30.75 -23.67
C ASN A 256 4.30 -29.79 -24.66
N TYR A 257 3.88 -28.53 -24.66
CA TYR A 257 4.43 -27.49 -25.53
C TYR A 257 5.92 -27.23 -25.26
N ILE A 258 6.32 -27.11 -23.98
CA ILE A 258 7.72 -26.92 -23.58
C ILE A 258 8.58 -28.12 -24.02
N ALA A 259 8.07 -29.35 -23.92
CA ALA A 259 8.74 -30.58 -24.34
C ALA A 259 8.86 -30.74 -25.88
N GLY A 260 8.18 -29.91 -26.66
CA GLY A 260 8.18 -29.95 -28.13
C GLY A 260 7.29 -31.03 -28.74
N ILE A 261 6.28 -31.52 -28.01
CA ILE A 261 5.26 -32.47 -28.52
C ILE A 261 3.93 -31.76 -28.82
N ASP A 262 2.93 -32.48 -29.33
CA ASP A 262 1.60 -31.90 -29.52
C ASP A 262 0.98 -31.47 -28.18
N GLU A 263 0.59 -30.20 -28.10
CA GLU A 263 0.10 -29.60 -26.86
C GLU A 263 -1.19 -30.28 -26.34
N PHE A 264 -1.93 -30.96 -27.21
CA PHE A 264 -3.17 -31.68 -26.89
C PHE A 264 -2.98 -33.10 -26.36
N GLN A 265 -1.75 -33.63 -26.28
CA GLN A 265 -1.52 -35.00 -25.81
C GLN A 265 -1.97 -35.20 -24.35
N GLY A 266 -2.90 -36.12 -24.12
CA GLY A 266 -3.50 -36.37 -22.80
C GLY A 266 -4.64 -35.43 -22.41
N LEU A 267 -5.15 -34.61 -23.35
CA LEU A 267 -6.35 -33.79 -23.21
C LEU A 267 -7.53 -34.38 -24.02
N GLN A 268 -8.75 -33.91 -23.78
CA GLN A 268 -9.90 -34.26 -24.61
C GLN A 268 -9.96 -33.37 -25.87
N VAL A 269 -10.13 -33.99 -27.03
CA VAL A 269 -10.22 -33.32 -28.33
C VAL A 269 -11.48 -33.81 -29.05
N ALA A 270 -12.20 -32.89 -29.68
CA ALA A 270 -13.41 -33.18 -30.44
C ALA A 270 -13.10 -33.80 -31.81
N ALA A 271 -14.11 -34.36 -32.47
CA ALA A 271 -13.97 -35.01 -33.77
C ALA A 271 -13.57 -34.04 -34.92
N ASP A 272 -13.64 -32.72 -34.71
CA ASP A 272 -13.14 -31.69 -35.64
C ASP A 272 -11.68 -31.26 -35.36
N GLY A 273 -11.03 -31.86 -34.36
CA GLY A 273 -9.65 -31.54 -33.94
C GLY A 273 -9.51 -30.37 -32.97
N ARG A 274 -10.63 -29.80 -32.47
CA ARG A 274 -10.59 -28.75 -31.45
C ARG A 274 -10.50 -29.29 -30.03
N LEU A 275 -9.89 -28.51 -29.15
CA LEU A 275 -9.77 -28.82 -27.73
C LEU A 275 -11.16 -28.79 -27.05
N LEU A 276 -11.57 -29.87 -26.39
CA LEU A 276 -12.83 -29.89 -25.64
C LEU A 276 -12.69 -29.10 -24.35
N ARG A 277 -13.72 -28.30 -24.05
CA ARG A 277 -13.73 -27.35 -22.93
C ARG A 277 -14.99 -27.45 -22.10
N ASP A 278 -14.84 -27.22 -20.80
CA ASP A 278 -15.94 -26.79 -19.93
C ASP A 278 -15.68 -25.36 -19.43
N HIS A 279 -16.71 -24.51 -19.47
CA HIS A 279 -16.64 -23.08 -19.13
C HIS A 279 -15.38 -22.33 -19.68
N GLY A 280 -14.93 -22.71 -20.89
CA GLY A 280 -13.75 -22.16 -21.57
C GLY A 280 -12.40 -22.80 -21.22
N ARG A 281 -12.35 -23.75 -20.27
CA ARG A 281 -11.13 -24.41 -19.78
C ARG A 281 -10.95 -25.79 -20.43
N PRO A 282 -9.73 -26.20 -20.83
CA PRO A 282 -9.48 -27.53 -21.40
C PRO A 282 -9.82 -28.68 -20.44
N LEU A 283 -10.20 -29.84 -20.99
CA LEU A 283 -10.52 -31.04 -20.21
C LEU A 283 -9.41 -32.10 -20.29
N LEU A 284 -9.10 -32.76 -19.16
CA LEU A 284 -8.21 -33.93 -19.11
C LEU A 284 -8.93 -35.17 -19.65
N HIS A 285 -8.18 -36.14 -20.16
CA HIS A 285 -8.76 -37.42 -20.56
C HIS A 285 -9.38 -38.17 -19.36
N GLN A 286 -10.46 -38.92 -19.56
CA GLN A 286 -11.29 -39.43 -18.44
C GLN A 286 -10.54 -40.33 -17.43
N GLY A 287 -9.44 -40.99 -17.85
CA GLY A 287 -8.59 -41.80 -16.96
C GLY A 287 -7.62 -41.01 -16.05
N ASP A 288 -7.50 -39.69 -16.24
CA ASP A 288 -6.63 -38.82 -15.44
C ASP A 288 -7.40 -37.94 -14.42
N HIS A 289 -8.73 -37.98 -14.44
CA HIS A 289 -9.55 -37.32 -13.41
C HIS A 289 -9.63 -38.11 -12.10
N ASP A 290 -9.17 -39.36 -12.09
CA ASP A 290 -9.14 -40.20 -10.90
C ASP A 290 -7.96 -39.81 -9.98
N HIS A 291 -8.20 -39.68 -8.67
CA HIS A 291 -7.13 -39.31 -7.73
C HIS A 291 -6.06 -40.40 -7.63
N ASP A 292 -6.43 -41.67 -7.86
CA ASP A 292 -5.51 -42.82 -7.96
C ASP A 292 -4.69 -42.84 -9.28
N ALA A 293 -4.87 -41.85 -10.17
CA ALA A 293 -4.02 -41.66 -11.34
C ALA A 293 -2.68 -40.98 -11.02
N ARG A 294 -2.55 -40.33 -9.86
CA ARG A 294 -1.29 -39.74 -9.37
C ARG A 294 -0.40 -40.81 -8.74
N SER A 295 0.92 -40.67 -8.90
CA SER A 295 1.93 -41.57 -8.34
C SER A 295 2.04 -41.40 -6.81
N ARG A 296 2.82 -42.26 -6.15
CA ARG A 296 3.18 -42.09 -4.73
C ARG A 296 3.93 -40.78 -4.43
N GLU A 297 4.43 -40.10 -5.46
CA GLU A 297 5.14 -38.83 -5.40
C GLU A 297 4.26 -37.65 -5.86
N GLY A 298 2.98 -37.91 -6.19
CA GLY A 298 1.97 -36.91 -6.56
C GLY A 298 1.86 -36.61 -8.06
N GLU A 299 2.74 -37.17 -8.90
CA GLU A 299 2.78 -36.90 -10.34
C GLU A 299 1.82 -37.78 -11.16
N TYR A 300 1.17 -37.20 -12.17
CA TYR A 300 0.35 -37.95 -13.13
C TYR A 300 1.19 -38.84 -14.05
N LYS A 301 0.60 -39.95 -14.53
CA LYS A 301 1.27 -40.95 -15.39
C LYS A 301 1.80 -40.37 -16.71
N HIS A 302 1.09 -39.42 -17.31
CA HIS A 302 1.52 -38.75 -18.55
C HIS A 302 2.75 -37.87 -18.29
N GLU A 303 2.68 -36.98 -17.30
CA GLU A 303 3.78 -36.12 -16.86
C GLU A 303 5.02 -36.92 -16.46
N ALA A 304 4.86 -38.05 -15.75
CA ALA A 304 5.96 -38.93 -15.39
C ALA A 304 6.68 -39.55 -16.62
N SER A 305 5.95 -39.88 -17.69
CA SER A 305 6.58 -40.26 -18.96
C SER A 305 7.22 -39.06 -19.65
N LEU A 306 6.52 -37.93 -19.72
CA LEU A 306 7.00 -36.70 -20.35
C LEU A 306 8.33 -36.22 -19.74
N PHE A 307 8.44 -36.21 -18.42
CA PHE A 307 9.66 -35.84 -17.70
C PHE A 307 10.79 -36.86 -17.92
N LYS A 308 10.48 -38.16 -17.97
CA LYS A 308 11.48 -39.20 -18.26
C LYS A 308 12.00 -39.11 -19.70
N ASP A 309 11.10 -38.98 -20.66
CA ASP A 309 11.40 -39.09 -22.08
C ASP A 309 11.94 -37.77 -22.67
N HIS A 310 11.60 -36.61 -22.06
CA HIS A 310 12.05 -35.26 -22.47
C HIS A 310 12.87 -34.51 -21.40
N SER A 311 13.40 -35.18 -20.36
CA SER A 311 14.04 -34.55 -19.18
C SER A 311 15.01 -33.41 -19.53
N LYS A 312 15.83 -33.61 -20.57
CA LYS A 312 16.81 -32.64 -21.03
C LYS A 312 16.19 -31.27 -21.34
N VAL A 313 15.01 -31.20 -21.96
CA VAL A 313 14.40 -29.92 -22.36
C VAL A 313 13.98 -29.10 -21.14
N PHE A 314 13.49 -29.79 -20.10
CA PHE A 314 13.17 -29.19 -18.81
C PHE A 314 14.44 -28.80 -18.02
N GLU A 315 15.49 -29.62 -18.06
CA GLU A 315 16.78 -29.33 -17.45
C GLU A 315 17.51 -28.16 -18.11
N ASP A 316 17.48 -28.06 -19.45
CA ASP A 316 18.02 -26.94 -20.22
C ASP A 316 17.29 -25.63 -19.82
N LEU A 317 15.94 -25.64 -19.73
CA LEU A 317 15.14 -24.49 -19.26
C LEU A 317 15.49 -24.08 -17.82
N ASN A 318 15.54 -25.05 -16.91
CA ASN A 318 15.92 -24.82 -15.51
C ASN A 318 17.34 -24.23 -15.41
N MET A 319 18.27 -24.73 -16.22
CA MET A 319 19.66 -24.25 -16.25
C MET A 319 19.75 -22.82 -16.77
N MET A 320 19.00 -22.46 -17.82
CA MET A 320 19.03 -21.09 -18.37
C MET A 320 18.56 -20.04 -17.35
N VAL A 321 17.48 -20.31 -16.60
CA VAL A 321 17.03 -19.40 -15.52
C VAL A 321 18.04 -19.31 -14.37
N ARG A 322 18.70 -20.42 -14.03
CA ARG A 322 19.78 -20.44 -13.03
C ARG A 322 21.01 -19.66 -13.50
N VAL A 323 21.37 -19.74 -14.78
CA VAL A 323 22.49 -19.00 -15.38
C VAL A 323 22.26 -17.49 -15.32
N GLU A 324 21.04 -17.00 -15.59
CA GLU A 324 20.72 -15.57 -15.47
C GLU A 324 20.97 -15.04 -14.04
N VAL A 325 20.63 -15.83 -13.02
CA VAL A 325 20.95 -15.51 -11.62
C VAL A 325 22.45 -15.65 -11.32
N TYR A 326 23.14 -16.70 -11.80
CA TYR A 326 24.57 -16.91 -11.50
C TYR A 326 25.53 -15.99 -12.28
N ALA A 327 25.09 -15.39 -13.39
CA ALA A 327 25.85 -14.39 -14.14
C ALA A 327 25.86 -13.02 -13.45
N THR A 328 24.85 -12.74 -12.62
CA THR A 328 24.61 -11.45 -11.97
C THR A 328 24.88 -11.51 -10.47
N VAL A 329 24.36 -12.52 -9.78
CA VAL A 329 24.75 -12.88 -8.41
C VAL A 329 26.12 -13.56 -8.43
N GLY A 330 27.15 -12.81 -8.08
CA GLY A 330 28.51 -13.32 -7.90
C GLY A 330 28.55 -14.59 -7.04
N ARG A 331 29.42 -15.54 -7.42
CA ARG A 331 29.45 -16.90 -6.85
C ARG A 331 29.34 -16.88 -5.33
N SER A 332 28.32 -17.55 -4.79
CA SER A 332 28.20 -17.81 -3.36
C SER A 332 29.47 -18.51 -2.89
N HIS A 333 30.33 -17.79 -2.16
CA HIS A 333 31.49 -18.38 -1.53
C HIS A 333 30.98 -19.38 -0.49
N LEU A 334 31.45 -20.63 -0.56
CA LEU A 334 31.29 -21.57 0.54
C LEU A 334 31.81 -20.88 1.80
N LEU A 335 30.93 -20.66 2.77
CA LEU A 335 31.24 -19.93 4.00
C LEU A 335 32.12 -20.82 4.87
N HIS A 336 33.44 -20.66 4.72
CA HIS A 336 34.44 -21.28 5.56
C HIS A 336 34.43 -20.54 6.90
N GLY A 337 33.57 -21.00 7.82
CA GLY A 337 33.30 -20.34 9.09
C GLY A 337 34.58 -19.87 9.79
N CYS A 338 34.57 -18.64 10.27
CA CYS A 338 35.70 -17.99 10.92
C CYS A 338 35.77 -18.29 12.43
N HIS A 339 36.71 -17.63 13.12
CA HIS A 339 36.72 -17.50 14.57
C HIS A 339 36.78 -16.02 14.94
N VAL A 340 35.88 -15.57 15.81
CA VAL A 340 35.73 -14.16 16.18
C VAL A 340 35.82 -14.06 17.72
N PRO A 341 36.98 -13.71 18.28
CA PRO A 341 37.20 -13.77 19.74
C PRO A 341 36.16 -12.95 20.53
N ARG A 342 36.03 -11.67 20.17
CA ARG A 342 35.03 -10.71 20.66
C ARG A 342 33.59 -11.18 20.39
N LYS A 343 32.66 -10.93 21.31
CA LYS A 343 31.21 -11.25 21.15
C LYS A 343 30.53 -10.13 20.35
N GLU A 344 30.89 -8.88 20.66
CA GLU A 344 30.49 -7.64 20.01
C GLU A 344 30.86 -7.54 18.52
N HIS A 345 31.77 -8.38 18.02
CA HIS A 345 32.10 -8.48 16.58
C HIS A 345 31.39 -9.66 15.85
N ARG A 346 30.42 -10.34 16.49
CA ARG A 346 29.67 -11.48 15.92
C ARG A 346 28.34 -11.02 15.34
N GLY A 347 28.39 -10.35 14.19
CA GLY A 347 27.20 -10.03 13.42
C GLY A 347 26.71 -11.18 12.53
N VAL A 348 25.42 -11.16 12.22
CA VAL A 348 24.77 -11.96 11.16
C VAL A 348 24.11 -11.02 10.15
N LEU A 349 24.25 -11.28 8.86
CA LEU A 349 23.57 -10.49 7.83
C LEU A 349 22.06 -10.77 7.83
N LEU A 350 21.23 -9.78 7.50
CA LEU A 350 19.78 -9.97 7.35
C LEU A 350 19.45 -11.12 6.38
N GLY A 351 20.15 -11.22 5.24
CA GLY A 351 20.00 -12.33 4.30
C GLY A 351 20.47 -13.69 4.85
N GLN A 352 21.39 -13.70 5.83
CA GLN A 352 21.81 -14.91 6.55
C GLN A 352 20.78 -15.30 7.62
N TRP A 353 20.25 -14.36 8.41
CA TRP A 353 19.15 -14.59 9.35
C TRP A 353 17.94 -15.22 8.66
N ARG A 354 17.50 -14.59 7.57
CA ARG A 354 16.39 -15.08 6.73
C ARG A 354 16.69 -16.43 6.06
N ALA A 355 17.97 -16.79 5.87
CA ALA A 355 18.36 -18.12 5.38
C ALA A 355 18.36 -19.16 6.49
N PHE A 356 18.79 -18.80 7.71
CA PHE A 356 18.74 -19.62 8.91
C PHE A 356 17.32 -20.06 9.26
N THR A 357 16.35 -19.14 9.28
CA THR A 357 14.94 -19.46 9.60
C THR A 357 14.37 -20.50 8.63
N ARG A 358 14.60 -20.32 7.32
CA ARG A 358 14.19 -21.27 6.27
C ARG A 358 14.94 -22.62 6.33
N GLN A 359 16.20 -22.64 6.78
CA GLN A 359 16.90 -23.92 7.01
C GLN A 359 16.37 -24.65 8.25
N ALA A 360 15.97 -23.92 9.30
CA ALA A 360 15.33 -24.49 10.48
C ALA A 360 13.96 -25.09 10.12
N GLU A 361 13.13 -24.34 9.39
CA GLU A 361 11.84 -24.79 8.87
C GLU A 361 11.97 -26.05 7.99
N ALA A 362 12.86 -26.02 6.99
CA ALA A 362 13.07 -27.17 6.10
C ALA A 362 13.60 -28.41 6.84
N ALA A 363 14.44 -28.23 7.87
CA ALA A 363 14.85 -29.33 8.74
C ALA A 363 13.69 -29.85 9.61
N TRP A 364 12.79 -28.97 10.06
CA TRP A 364 11.58 -29.31 10.79
C TRP A 364 10.63 -30.18 9.96
N CYS A 365 10.26 -29.71 8.76
CA CYS A 365 9.38 -30.45 7.84
C CYS A 365 9.96 -31.82 7.45
N GLN A 366 11.28 -31.93 7.36
CA GLN A 366 11.99 -33.19 7.05
C GLN A 366 12.22 -34.09 8.29
N ARG A 367 11.78 -33.68 9.48
CA ARG A 367 12.03 -34.34 10.79
C ARG A 367 13.52 -34.59 11.07
N ARG A 368 14.39 -33.70 10.59
CA ARG A 368 15.87 -33.77 10.70
C ARG A 368 16.37 -33.00 11.93
N TRP A 369 15.80 -33.32 13.08
CA TRP A 369 16.20 -32.84 14.42
C TRP A 369 16.91 -33.95 15.22
N CYS A 370 17.81 -33.58 16.14
CA CYS A 370 18.48 -34.56 17.01
C CYS A 370 17.56 -34.92 18.19
N SER A 371 17.37 -36.21 18.49
CA SER A 371 16.24 -36.69 19.32
C SER A 371 16.57 -36.94 20.79
N ASP A 372 17.65 -36.37 21.33
CA ASP A 372 18.18 -36.70 22.66
C ASP A 372 17.56 -35.86 23.81
N ALA A 373 16.32 -35.38 23.63
CA ALA A 373 15.62 -34.51 24.59
C ALA A 373 14.41 -35.23 25.21
N GLU A 374 14.19 -35.03 26.52
CA GLU A 374 13.11 -35.68 27.28
C GLU A 374 11.70 -35.18 26.89
N THR A 375 11.59 -33.98 26.30
CA THR A 375 10.35 -33.43 25.76
C THR A 375 10.31 -33.52 24.23
N PRO A 376 9.21 -34.01 23.62
CA PRO A 376 9.07 -34.06 22.18
C PRO A 376 8.92 -32.64 21.60
N PRO A 377 9.51 -32.35 20.42
CA PRO A 377 9.33 -31.07 19.74
C PRO A 377 7.88 -30.84 19.30
N PRO A 378 7.41 -29.58 19.20
CA PRO A 378 6.08 -29.25 18.70
C PRO A 378 5.85 -29.74 17.27
N THR A 379 4.59 -30.09 16.97
CA THR A 379 4.16 -30.71 15.71
C THR A 379 4.20 -29.76 14.52
N SER A 380 4.03 -28.45 14.74
CA SER A 380 4.24 -27.40 13.74
C SER A 380 5.58 -26.68 13.97
N PHE A 381 6.15 -26.11 12.92
CA PHE A 381 7.27 -25.17 13.04
C PHE A 381 6.82 -23.80 13.59
N GLN A 382 5.55 -23.44 13.38
CA GLN A 382 4.96 -22.18 13.87
C GLN A 382 4.82 -22.14 15.40
N ASP A 383 4.75 -23.32 16.04
CA ASP A 383 4.70 -23.47 17.50
C ASP A 383 6.10 -23.59 18.14
N ALA A 384 7.18 -23.51 17.35
CA ALA A 384 8.54 -23.64 17.85
C ALA A 384 9.09 -22.29 18.37
N ASP A 385 9.39 -22.22 19.67
CA ASP A 385 10.07 -21.07 20.27
C ASP A 385 11.59 -21.06 19.99
N VAL A 386 12.24 -19.94 20.29
CA VAL A 386 13.69 -19.77 20.13
C VAL A 386 14.50 -20.81 20.93
N ARG A 387 14.03 -21.28 22.09
CA ARG A 387 14.69 -22.32 22.91
C ARG A 387 14.65 -23.69 22.21
N VAL A 388 13.50 -24.07 21.66
CA VAL A 388 13.27 -25.26 20.85
C VAL A 388 14.18 -25.24 19.62
N ILE A 389 14.24 -24.12 18.89
CA ILE A 389 15.15 -23.96 17.75
C ILE A 389 16.62 -24.02 18.18
N TYR A 390 16.99 -23.44 19.33
CA TYR A 390 18.35 -23.58 19.83
C TYR A 390 18.71 -25.04 20.10
N ASN A 391 17.90 -25.76 20.89
CA ASN A 391 18.21 -27.14 21.29
C ASN A 391 18.18 -28.14 20.12
N PHE A 392 17.19 -28.07 19.24
CA PHE A 392 17.02 -29.07 18.17
C PHE A 392 17.76 -28.73 16.87
N PHE A 393 18.05 -27.45 16.59
CA PHE A 393 18.70 -27.03 15.35
C PHE A 393 20.11 -26.45 15.54
N ILE A 394 20.34 -25.60 16.55
CA ILE A 394 21.64 -24.92 16.74
C ILE A 394 22.63 -25.78 17.51
N LYS A 395 22.27 -26.24 18.72
CA LYS A 395 23.12 -27.02 19.64
C LYS A 395 23.85 -28.19 18.95
N PRO A 396 23.22 -29.01 18.07
CA PRO A 396 23.91 -30.08 17.34
C PRO A 396 24.91 -29.57 16.27
N ARG A 397 24.70 -28.38 15.70
CA ARG A 397 25.58 -27.78 14.69
C ARG A 397 26.78 -27.06 15.32
N VAL A 398 26.58 -26.37 16.45
CA VAL A 398 27.67 -25.68 17.16
C VAL A 398 28.57 -26.64 17.91
N GLY A 399 28.02 -27.68 18.54
CA GLY A 399 28.75 -28.59 19.45
C GLY A 399 30.02 -29.21 18.87
N ALA A 400 30.00 -29.59 17.59
CA ALA A 400 31.16 -30.16 16.90
C ALA A 400 32.28 -29.14 16.56
N SER A 401 32.02 -27.84 16.70
CA SER A 401 32.83 -26.77 16.09
C SER A 401 33.57 -25.85 17.07
N ARG A 402 33.19 -25.83 18.36
CA ARG A 402 33.64 -24.84 19.37
C ARG A 402 33.46 -23.38 18.92
N ARG A 403 32.42 -23.12 18.14
CA ARG A 403 32.09 -21.83 17.55
C ARG A 403 30.62 -21.55 17.72
N SER A 404 30.29 -20.27 17.76
CA SER A 404 28.91 -19.79 17.70
C SER A 404 28.30 -20.02 16.32
N TYR A 405 26.97 -19.99 16.21
CA TYR A 405 26.30 -20.15 14.92
C TYR A 405 26.68 -19.01 13.96
N MET A 406 26.81 -17.79 14.49
CA MET A 406 27.35 -16.62 13.78
C MET A 406 28.77 -16.84 13.24
N GLU A 407 29.67 -17.45 14.01
CA GLU A 407 31.02 -17.78 13.55
C GLU A 407 31.02 -18.85 12.44
N ILE A 408 30.11 -19.82 12.49
CA ILE A 408 29.98 -20.88 11.47
C ILE A 408 29.56 -20.28 10.12
N ILE A 409 28.63 -19.33 10.12
CA ILE A 409 28.07 -18.71 8.89
C ILE A 409 28.85 -17.47 8.41
N SER A 410 29.85 -16.99 9.16
CA SER A 410 30.60 -15.79 8.82
C SER A 410 31.95 -16.11 8.15
N ALA A 411 32.30 -15.36 7.11
CA ALA A 411 33.63 -15.43 6.47
C ALA A 411 34.72 -14.65 7.22
N GLY A 412 34.34 -13.83 8.22
CA GLY A 412 35.22 -13.01 9.05
C GLY A 412 34.40 -12.25 10.12
N PRO A 413 35.04 -11.42 10.96
CA PRO A 413 34.34 -10.57 11.92
C PRO A 413 33.34 -9.64 11.23
N GLN A 414 32.15 -9.47 11.81
CA GLN A 414 31.09 -8.60 11.30
C GLN A 414 30.63 -7.67 12.43
N LEU A 415 30.99 -6.39 12.37
CA LEU A 415 30.49 -5.41 13.34
C LEU A 415 28.97 -5.22 13.14
N PRO A 416 28.14 -5.50 14.16
CA PRO A 416 26.71 -5.25 14.09
C PRO A 416 26.40 -3.76 13.93
N LYS A 417 25.20 -3.46 13.42
CA LYS A 417 24.61 -2.11 13.51
C LYS A 417 23.32 -2.08 14.31
N TYR A 418 22.66 -3.24 14.42
CA TYR A 418 21.31 -3.36 14.94
C TYR A 418 21.26 -4.48 15.97
N TYR A 419 20.87 -4.16 17.20
CA TYR A 419 20.69 -5.17 18.25
C TYR A 419 19.26 -5.73 18.21
N ILE A 420 19.11 -7.05 18.12
CA ILE A 420 17.81 -7.72 18.14
C ILE A 420 17.57 -8.34 19.53
N SER A 421 16.77 -7.67 20.35
CA SER A 421 16.32 -8.16 21.66
C SER A 421 15.10 -9.08 21.48
N LEU A 422 15.29 -10.37 21.75
CA LEU A 422 14.26 -11.42 21.63
C LEU A 422 14.33 -12.39 22.82
N SER A 423 13.18 -12.96 23.19
CA SER A 423 13.08 -13.92 24.30
C SER A 423 13.19 -15.35 23.78
N LEU A 424 13.70 -16.22 24.64
CA LEU A 424 13.81 -17.66 24.36
C LEU A 424 12.44 -18.35 24.23
N GLY A 425 11.38 -17.74 24.77
CA GLY A 425 10.00 -18.22 24.64
C GLY A 425 9.20 -17.58 23.49
N THR A 426 9.78 -16.62 22.76
CA THR A 426 9.14 -16.05 21.57
C THR A 426 9.16 -17.07 20.43
N ARG A 427 8.06 -17.20 19.67
CA ARG A 427 7.98 -18.07 18.48
C ARG A 427 8.97 -17.64 17.40
N ILE A 428 9.61 -18.61 16.73
CA ILE A 428 10.59 -18.32 15.66
C ILE A 428 9.92 -17.73 14.41
N SER A 429 8.67 -18.11 14.13
CA SER A 429 7.84 -17.53 13.07
C SER A 429 7.62 -16.05 13.27
N ASP A 430 7.20 -15.67 14.47
CA ASP A 430 6.85 -14.30 14.83
C ASP A 430 8.10 -13.44 14.98
N ALA A 431 9.20 -14.01 15.49
CA ALA A 431 10.51 -13.35 15.45
C ALA A 431 11.00 -13.09 14.01
N ALA A 432 10.84 -14.05 13.10
CA ALA A 432 11.19 -13.86 11.70
C ALA A 432 10.33 -12.76 11.03
N ALA A 433 9.01 -12.80 11.23
CA ALA A 433 8.06 -11.83 10.69
C ALA A 433 8.28 -10.42 11.27
N ALA A 434 8.50 -10.29 12.58
CA ALA A 434 8.78 -9.02 13.25
C ALA A 434 10.06 -8.36 12.71
N ILE A 435 11.14 -9.14 12.54
CA ILE A 435 12.40 -8.65 11.97
C ILE A 435 12.18 -8.25 10.50
N ASP A 436 11.39 -8.98 9.72
CA ASP A 436 11.08 -8.62 8.33
C ASP A 436 10.20 -7.37 8.19
N TRP A 437 9.22 -7.15 9.08
CA TRP A 437 8.44 -5.90 9.12
C TRP A 437 9.30 -4.69 9.46
N TRP A 438 10.13 -4.78 10.50
CA TRP A 438 11.02 -3.71 10.93
C TRP A 438 12.12 -3.43 9.88
N ALA A 439 12.74 -4.47 9.32
CA ALA A 439 13.75 -4.32 8.28
C ALA A 439 13.17 -3.72 7.00
N GLU A 440 11.90 -3.99 6.67
CA GLU A 440 11.21 -3.32 5.58
C GLU A 440 10.93 -1.85 5.88
N ALA A 441 10.46 -1.51 7.09
CA ALA A 441 10.15 -0.14 7.50
C ALA A 441 11.39 0.79 7.49
N LEU A 442 12.58 0.23 7.75
CA LEU A 442 13.88 0.91 7.63
C LEU A 442 14.57 0.70 6.26
N HIS A 443 13.91 0.03 5.32
CA HIS A 443 14.42 -0.27 3.97
C HIS A 443 15.81 -0.96 3.95
N LEU A 444 16.06 -1.85 4.91
CA LEU A 444 17.35 -2.51 5.09
C LEU A 444 17.66 -3.49 3.95
N PRO A 445 18.89 -3.46 3.38
CA PRO A 445 19.34 -4.48 2.43
C PRO A 445 19.65 -5.80 3.14
N ASP A 446 19.70 -6.91 2.40
CA ASP A 446 20.11 -8.22 2.93
C ASP A 446 21.55 -8.24 3.49
N SER A 447 22.36 -7.21 3.21
CA SER A 447 23.70 -6.97 3.79
C SER A 447 23.71 -6.17 5.11
N ALA A 448 22.55 -5.83 5.69
CA ALA A 448 22.49 -5.21 7.01
C ALA A 448 22.96 -6.19 8.11
N VAL A 449 23.88 -5.73 8.98
CA VAL A 449 24.47 -6.58 10.04
C VAL A 449 23.68 -6.45 11.34
N LEU A 450 23.12 -7.57 11.80
CA LEU A 450 22.33 -7.71 13.02
C LEU A 450 23.15 -8.40 14.11
N PHE A 451 22.92 -8.06 15.38
CA PHE A 451 23.29 -8.88 16.53
C PHE A 451 22.07 -9.62 17.05
N VAL A 452 22.20 -10.93 17.29
CA VAL A 452 21.12 -11.83 17.69
C VAL A 452 21.69 -12.79 18.73
N ASP A 453 21.39 -12.54 20.00
CA ASP A 453 22.18 -13.08 21.12
C ASP A 453 22.29 -14.62 21.15
N PHE A 454 21.18 -15.34 20.97
CA PHE A 454 21.16 -16.81 20.99
C PHE A 454 21.94 -17.48 19.83
N LEU A 455 22.32 -16.73 18.79
CA LEU A 455 23.20 -17.21 17.71
C LEU A 455 24.69 -16.97 18.02
N SER A 456 25.01 -16.19 19.06
CA SER A 456 26.35 -15.70 19.40
C SER A 456 27.11 -16.55 20.42
N SER A 457 26.42 -17.40 21.18
CA SER A 457 26.98 -18.24 22.24
C SER A 457 27.82 -19.41 21.69
N ARG A 458 28.81 -19.88 22.47
CA ARG A 458 29.67 -21.04 22.14
C ARG A 458 29.35 -22.24 23.03
N PRO A 459 29.54 -23.48 22.56
CA PRO A 459 29.21 -24.69 23.32
C PRO A 459 30.23 -25.07 24.40
N ASP A 460 31.41 -24.44 24.47
CA ASP A 460 32.52 -24.83 25.36
C ASP A 460 32.85 -23.81 26.47
N GLY A 461 31.87 -23.01 26.92
CA GLY A 461 32.03 -22.06 28.04
C GLY A 461 30.73 -21.63 28.76
N SER A 462 30.51 -22.22 29.94
CA SER A 462 29.62 -21.88 31.09
C SER A 462 28.15 -21.44 30.91
N GLN A 463 27.63 -21.06 29.74
CA GLN A 463 26.23 -20.62 29.63
C GLN A 463 25.44 -21.38 28.55
N GLU A 464 24.46 -22.17 28.99
CA GLU A 464 23.30 -22.53 28.16
C GLU A 464 22.46 -21.26 27.92
N PRO A 465 22.03 -20.94 26.69
CA PRO A 465 21.12 -19.82 26.45
C PRO A 465 19.72 -20.18 26.97
N GLY A 466 19.51 -20.01 28.27
CA GLY A 466 18.24 -20.21 28.97
C GLY A 466 18.37 -20.77 30.39
N GLU A 467 19.47 -21.45 30.72
CA GLU A 467 19.66 -22.06 32.04
C GLU A 467 20.96 -21.55 32.67
N HIS A 468 20.76 -20.74 33.71
CA HIS A 468 21.78 -20.03 34.51
C HIS A 468 22.75 -19.13 33.74
N ARG A 469 22.40 -17.83 33.70
CA ARG A 469 23.40 -16.76 33.76
C ARG A 469 24.30 -17.02 34.97
N ASP A 470 25.63 -16.98 34.81
CA ASP A 470 26.56 -17.22 35.92
C ASP A 470 26.36 -16.15 37.02
N ILE A 471 25.67 -16.54 38.09
CA ILE A 471 25.18 -15.60 39.13
C ILE A 471 26.34 -14.95 39.89
N GLU A 472 27.46 -15.66 40.06
CA GLU A 472 28.62 -15.18 40.81
C GLU A 472 29.43 -14.13 40.03
N ALA A 473 29.60 -14.31 38.70
CA ALA A 473 30.24 -13.31 37.85
C ALA A 473 29.32 -12.09 37.62
N SER A 474 28.01 -12.31 37.48
CA SER A 474 27.03 -11.26 37.18
C SER A 474 26.87 -10.25 38.33
N ALA A 475 27.02 -10.70 39.58
CA ALA A 475 26.82 -9.86 40.76
C ALA A 475 27.90 -8.77 40.96
N GLU A 476 29.12 -8.98 40.47
CA GLU A 476 30.18 -7.96 40.53
C GLU A 476 30.02 -6.90 39.43
N HIS A 477 29.66 -7.32 38.20
CA HIS A 477 29.53 -6.45 37.03
C HIS A 477 28.45 -5.35 37.19
N ILE A 478 27.38 -5.62 37.94
CA ILE A 478 26.27 -4.66 38.11
C ILE A 478 26.69 -3.45 38.98
N LYS A 479 27.78 -3.54 39.75
CA LYS A 479 28.39 -2.39 40.45
C LYS A 479 29.32 -1.55 39.56
N GLY A 480 29.58 -1.98 38.33
CA GLY A 480 30.70 -1.47 37.51
C GLY A 480 30.46 -1.48 35.99
N VAL A 481 29.21 -1.29 35.54
CA VAL A 481 28.85 -1.17 34.11
C VAL A 481 29.12 -2.43 33.28
N ALA A 482 28.45 -3.54 33.60
CA ALA A 482 27.98 -4.45 32.56
C ALA A 482 26.67 -5.18 32.96
N PHE A 483 25.80 -5.35 31.97
CA PHE A 483 24.87 -6.48 31.89
C PHE A 483 25.19 -7.26 30.60
N PRO A 484 24.74 -8.51 30.41
CA PRO A 484 25.32 -9.46 29.42
C PRO A 484 25.22 -9.11 27.91
N ALA A 485 24.78 -7.91 27.57
CA ALA A 485 24.61 -7.38 26.21
C ALA A 485 25.04 -5.90 26.08
N ALA A 486 25.67 -5.31 27.10
CA ALA A 486 25.91 -3.88 27.18
C ALA A 486 26.94 -3.38 26.14
N ASP A 487 28.00 -4.14 25.90
CA ASP A 487 29.04 -3.78 24.93
C ASP A 487 28.53 -3.94 23.49
N GLU A 488 27.73 -4.99 23.22
CA GLU A 488 27.12 -5.23 21.92
C GLU A 488 26.03 -4.22 21.56
N LEU A 489 25.34 -3.67 22.58
CA LEU A 489 24.45 -2.53 22.41
C LEU A 489 25.21 -1.24 22.11
N LEU A 490 26.39 -1.01 22.68
CA LEU A 490 27.19 0.21 22.45
C LEU A 490 27.80 0.29 21.04
N GLU A 491 28.06 -0.84 20.38
CA GLU A 491 28.46 -0.89 18.96
C GLU A 491 27.27 -0.69 18.00
N CYS A 492 26.02 -0.79 18.48
CA CYS A 492 24.81 -0.65 17.66
C CYS A 492 24.26 0.78 17.62
N GLN A 493 23.73 1.20 16.48
CA GLN A 493 23.04 2.49 16.33
C GLN A 493 21.56 2.42 16.77
N ALA A 494 20.99 1.21 16.81
CA ALA A 494 19.57 0.99 17.07
C ALA A 494 19.29 -0.40 17.67
N MET A 495 18.16 -0.51 18.38
CA MET A 495 17.66 -1.74 19.01
C MET A 495 16.22 -2.05 18.55
N LEU A 496 15.98 -3.30 18.16
CA LEU A 496 14.64 -3.86 17.96
C LEU A 496 14.26 -4.75 19.15
N GLY A 497 13.15 -4.45 19.81
CA GLY A 497 12.45 -5.40 20.67
C GLY A 497 11.44 -6.22 19.89
N VAL A 498 11.72 -7.52 19.73
CA VAL A 498 10.78 -8.50 19.16
C VAL A 498 9.78 -8.92 20.23
N LEU A 499 8.49 -8.96 19.89
CA LEU A 499 7.36 -9.26 20.78
C LEU A 499 6.47 -10.36 20.19
N ASP A 500 6.05 -11.32 21.02
CA ASP A 500 4.99 -12.28 20.71
C ASP A 500 3.60 -11.67 20.97
N HIS A 501 2.53 -12.33 20.53
CA HIS A 501 1.14 -11.82 20.57
C HIS A 501 0.70 -11.39 21.99
N ASP A 502 0.98 -12.21 23.00
CA ASP A 502 0.61 -11.93 24.40
C ASP A 502 1.64 -11.02 25.12
N ALA A 503 2.75 -10.69 24.44
CA ALA A 503 3.90 -9.93 24.92
C ALA A 503 4.35 -10.21 26.38
N PRO A 504 4.44 -11.47 26.85
CA PRO A 504 4.81 -11.78 28.25
C PRO A 504 6.21 -11.26 28.63
N GLU A 505 7.07 -10.97 27.64
CA GLU A 505 8.37 -10.33 27.83
C GLU A 505 8.28 -8.90 28.36
N MET A 506 7.16 -8.20 28.18
CA MET A 506 6.93 -6.86 28.75
C MET A 506 6.86 -6.89 30.28
N ALA A 507 6.63 -8.06 30.89
CA ALA A 507 6.75 -8.24 32.34
C ALA A 507 8.20 -8.44 32.81
N SER A 508 9.21 -8.55 31.92
CA SER A 508 10.59 -8.92 32.30
C SER A 508 11.42 -7.74 32.82
N ALA A 509 12.05 -7.90 33.99
CA ALA A 509 12.94 -6.87 34.57
C ALA A 509 14.11 -6.51 33.65
N TRP A 510 14.63 -7.51 32.95
CA TRP A 510 15.74 -7.39 32.01
C TRP A 510 15.37 -6.54 30.79
N ARG A 511 14.14 -6.66 30.32
CA ARG A 511 13.65 -5.88 29.17
C ARG A 511 13.63 -4.38 29.52
N PHE A 512 13.20 -4.01 30.73
CA PHE A 512 13.27 -2.62 31.19
C PHE A 512 14.70 -2.08 31.30
N LEU A 513 15.66 -2.90 31.71
CA LEU A 513 17.09 -2.52 31.74
C LEU A 513 17.64 -2.27 30.33
N GLU A 514 17.33 -3.13 29.36
CA GLU A 514 17.74 -2.98 27.96
C GLU A 514 17.17 -1.70 27.33
N PHE A 515 15.87 -1.44 27.44
CA PHE A 515 15.24 -0.23 26.90
C PHE A 515 15.73 1.05 27.59
N GLU A 516 15.97 1.04 28.91
CA GLU A 516 16.55 2.19 29.61
C GLU A 516 18.01 2.43 29.20
N PHE A 517 18.81 1.37 29.00
CA PHE A 517 20.19 1.51 28.53
C PHE A 517 20.25 2.04 27.09
N ALA A 518 19.47 1.48 26.16
CA ALA A 518 19.36 1.98 24.80
C ALA A 518 18.93 3.46 24.80
N SER A 519 17.90 3.81 25.59
CA SER A 519 17.37 5.17 25.70
C SER A 519 18.36 6.17 26.33
N ARG A 520 19.26 5.74 27.22
CA ARG A 520 20.29 6.62 27.83
C ARG A 520 21.53 6.80 26.95
N ASN A 521 21.86 5.83 26.11
CA ASN A 521 22.99 5.92 25.17
C ASN A 521 22.59 6.51 23.80
N GLY A 522 21.31 6.81 23.58
CA GLY A 522 20.83 7.47 22.37
C GLY A 522 20.66 6.55 21.16
N LEU A 523 20.50 5.25 21.38
CA LEU A 523 20.12 4.30 20.34
C LEU A 523 18.69 4.59 19.85
N ASP A 524 18.44 4.39 18.57
CA ASP A 524 17.06 4.35 18.07
C ASP A 524 16.35 3.08 18.56
N ILE A 525 15.12 3.23 19.03
CA ILE A 525 14.33 2.17 19.66
C ILE A 525 13.13 1.85 18.76
N TYR A 526 12.98 0.57 18.45
CA TYR A 526 11.87 0.00 17.69
C TYR A 526 11.27 -1.21 18.41
N LEU A 527 10.00 -1.47 18.16
CA LEU A 527 9.30 -2.70 18.55
C LEU A 527 8.71 -3.37 17.30
N ALA A 528 8.60 -4.69 17.28
CA ALA A 528 7.86 -5.39 16.23
C ALA A 528 7.29 -6.74 16.69
N CYS A 529 6.21 -7.16 16.03
CA CYS A 529 5.52 -8.42 16.19
C CYS A 529 5.16 -8.99 14.81
N GLY A 530 4.50 -10.16 14.76
CA GLY A 530 4.11 -10.81 13.50
C GLY A 530 3.23 -9.97 12.55
N THR A 531 2.56 -8.92 13.05
CA THR A 531 1.62 -8.07 12.29
C THR A 531 2.13 -6.64 12.00
N GLY A 532 3.33 -6.27 12.44
CA GLY A 532 3.91 -4.96 12.13
C GLY A 532 5.06 -4.52 13.04
N ALA A 533 5.55 -3.31 12.81
CA ALA A 533 6.57 -2.62 13.58
C ALA A 533 6.08 -1.25 14.08
N LEU A 534 6.61 -0.81 15.22
CA LEU A 534 6.29 0.42 15.93
C LEU A 534 7.59 1.18 16.25
N ALA A 535 7.67 2.42 15.80
CA ALA A 535 8.75 3.34 16.11
C ALA A 535 8.56 3.91 17.52
N CYS A 536 9.62 3.92 18.35
CA CYS A 536 9.54 4.32 19.75
C CYS A 536 10.39 5.55 20.09
N SER A 537 11.48 5.81 19.36
CA SER A 537 12.33 7.02 19.52
C SER A 537 12.18 8.02 18.37
N CYS A 538 12.17 7.53 17.14
CA CYS A 538 12.19 8.29 15.90
C CYS A 538 11.32 7.56 14.85
N PRO A 539 10.74 8.29 13.87
CA PRO A 539 9.90 7.68 12.83
C PRO A 539 10.71 6.81 11.86
N PHE A 540 9.99 5.95 11.14
CA PHE A 540 10.53 5.14 10.05
C PHE A 540 10.97 5.98 8.83
N ALA A 541 11.57 5.34 7.82
CA ALA A 541 12.16 6.00 6.66
C ALA A 541 11.16 6.78 5.79
N ASP A 542 9.86 6.46 5.89
CA ASP A 542 8.74 7.16 5.25
C ASP A 542 8.09 8.26 6.12
N GLY A 543 8.59 8.46 7.36
CA GLY A 543 8.04 9.39 8.34
C GLY A 543 6.89 8.85 9.20
N SER A 544 6.47 7.60 8.98
CA SER A 544 5.44 6.94 9.81
C SER A 544 5.97 6.52 11.18
N TRP A 545 5.07 6.31 12.15
CA TRP A 545 5.40 5.75 13.46
C TRP A 545 4.95 4.29 13.63
N VAL A 546 4.15 3.77 12.70
CA VAL A 546 3.66 2.38 12.67
C VAL A 546 3.79 1.86 11.24
N PHE A 547 4.24 0.62 11.06
CA PHE A 547 4.37 -0.02 9.76
C PHE A 547 3.76 -1.43 9.81
N GLY A 548 2.89 -1.78 8.87
CA GLY A 548 1.95 -2.90 9.07
C GLY A 548 0.72 -2.47 9.88
N ARG A 549 0.05 -3.42 10.53
CA ARG A 549 -1.05 -3.12 11.49
C ARG A 549 -0.48 -2.69 12.85
N PHE A 550 0.50 -3.48 13.33
CA PHE A 550 0.97 -3.57 14.72
C PHE A 550 -0.16 -3.89 15.71
N ASP A 551 0.09 -4.83 16.61
CA ASP A 551 -0.96 -5.40 17.46
C ASP A 551 -1.40 -4.45 18.58
N ALA A 552 -2.71 -4.16 18.65
CA ALA A 552 -3.29 -3.34 19.71
C ALA A 552 -3.40 -4.09 21.05
N GLY A 553 -3.48 -5.43 21.05
CA GLY A 553 -3.37 -6.25 22.26
C GLY A 553 -2.01 -6.08 22.93
N ILE A 554 -0.92 -6.13 22.13
CA ILE A 554 0.43 -5.78 22.60
C ILE A 554 0.47 -4.33 23.10
N GLY A 555 -0.21 -3.40 22.40
CA GLY A 555 -0.37 -2.02 22.85
C GLY A 555 -1.04 -1.87 24.22
N ARG A 556 -2.06 -2.69 24.54
CA ARG A 556 -2.70 -2.73 25.87
C ARG A 556 -1.77 -3.32 26.92
N SER A 557 -1.10 -4.44 26.62
CA SER A 557 -0.06 -5.02 27.50
C SER A 557 1.05 -4.01 27.84
N MET A 558 1.39 -3.10 26.92
CA MET A 558 2.34 -2.00 27.14
C MET A 558 1.79 -0.84 27.98
N GLN A 559 0.47 -0.70 28.11
CA GLN A 559 -0.16 0.29 29.00
C GLN A 559 -0.28 -0.22 30.43
N ASP A 560 -0.63 -1.50 30.60
CA ASP A 560 -0.70 -2.21 31.88
C ASP A 560 0.67 -2.59 32.48
N VAL A 561 1.77 -2.28 31.76
CA VAL A 561 3.14 -2.43 32.25
C VAL A 561 3.33 -1.71 33.59
N SER A 562 3.91 -2.44 34.55
CA SER A 562 4.56 -1.83 35.70
C SER A 562 5.92 -2.45 35.97
N SER A 563 6.97 -1.67 35.73
CA SER A 563 8.36 -2.01 36.02
C SER A 563 8.62 -2.27 37.51
N ARG A 564 7.70 -1.88 38.40
CA ARG A 564 7.74 -2.21 39.84
C ARG A 564 7.41 -3.67 40.14
N ASN A 565 6.55 -4.30 39.33
CA ASN A 565 6.05 -5.67 39.48
C ASN A 565 6.70 -6.65 38.48
N CYS A 566 7.85 -6.28 37.93
CA CYS A 566 8.53 -7.07 36.89
C CYS A 566 9.09 -8.41 37.41
N ARG A 567 9.14 -9.39 36.50
CA ARG A 567 9.58 -10.77 36.71
C ARG A 567 11.07 -10.91 36.37
N ALA A 568 11.83 -11.49 37.30
CA ALA A 568 13.20 -11.95 37.16
C ALA A 568 13.52 -12.89 38.35
N GLU A 569 14.69 -13.53 38.38
CA GLU A 569 15.10 -14.21 39.61
C GLU A 569 15.32 -13.19 40.75
N ALA A 570 15.09 -13.58 42.00
CA ALA A 570 15.12 -12.64 43.13
C ALA A 570 16.48 -11.91 43.31
N ARG A 571 17.60 -12.54 42.94
CA ARG A 571 18.95 -11.93 42.96
C ARG A 571 19.11 -10.89 41.83
N GLU A 572 18.66 -11.23 40.64
CA GLU A 572 18.68 -10.36 39.46
C GLU A 572 17.82 -9.12 39.68
N LEU A 573 16.59 -9.32 40.19
CA LEU A 573 15.64 -8.25 40.46
C LEU A 573 16.19 -7.25 41.48
N GLN A 574 16.94 -7.71 42.49
CA GLN A 574 17.61 -6.81 43.42
C GLN A 574 18.75 -6.05 42.73
N ALA A 575 19.61 -6.72 41.97
CA ALA A 575 20.73 -6.06 41.29
C ALA A 575 20.26 -5.03 40.24
N ILE A 576 19.15 -5.29 39.54
CA ILE A 576 18.51 -4.33 38.62
C ILE A 576 17.95 -3.11 39.38
N LYS A 577 17.40 -3.31 40.59
CA LYS A 577 16.97 -2.19 41.46
C LYS A 577 18.16 -1.36 41.92
N ASP A 578 19.22 -2.00 42.42
CA ASP A 578 20.47 -1.35 42.82
C ASP A 578 21.06 -0.52 41.68
N TYR A 579 21.02 -1.04 40.44
CA TYR A 579 21.45 -0.31 39.23
C TYR A 579 20.64 0.98 39.01
N PHE A 580 19.31 0.90 39.00
CA PHE A 580 18.46 2.09 38.80
C PHE A 580 18.63 3.10 39.94
N GLU A 581 18.69 2.66 41.19
CA GLU A 581 18.88 3.53 42.35
C GLU A 581 20.25 4.24 42.32
N SER A 582 21.32 3.53 41.93
CA SER A 582 22.68 4.10 41.83
C SER A 582 22.80 5.24 40.80
N ARG A 583 21.94 5.25 39.76
CA ARG A 583 21.97 6.23 38.66
C ARG A 583 20.98 7.41 38.84
N GLY A 584 20.44 7.56 40.04
CA GLY A 584 19.73 8.76 40.52
C GLY A 584 18.23 8.81 40.16
N HIS A 585 17.42 9.28 41.11
CA HIS A 585 15.95 9.44 41.06
C HIS A 585 15.06 8.25 41.45
N GLY A 586 15.61 7.12 41.93
CA GLY A 586 14.87 6.12 42.72
C GLY A 586 13.47 5.75 42.17
N GLN A 587 12.41 6.03 42.94
CA GLN A 587 11.02 5.71 42.56
C GLN A 587 10.57 6.37 41.23
N ALA A 588 11.13 7.53 40.86
CA ALA A 588 10.73 8.27 39.67
C ALA A 588 11.31 7.69 38.36
N ILE A 589 12.37 6.87 38.40
CA ILE A 589 12.85 6.14 37.20
C ILE A 589 11.78 5.17 36.71
N TYR A 590 11.24 4.34 37.62
CA TYR A 590 10.17 3.39 37.30
C TYR A 590 8.97 4.10 36.66
N ASP A 591 8.56 5.23 37.23
CA ASP A 591 7.46 6.03 36.67
C ASP A 591 7.80 6.65 35.30
N GLN A 592 9.07 6.93 35.00
CA GLN A 592 9.53 7.39 33.67
C GLN A 592 9.69 6.24 32.66
N ILE A 593 9.89 5.01 33.13
CA ILE A 593 9.88 3.79 32.31
C ILE A 593 8.42 3.44 31.97
N ASP A 594 7.55 3.29 32.96
CA ASP A 594 6.13 2.92 32.76
C ASP A 594 5.43 3.90 31.81
N ARG A 595 5.62 5.22 31.99
CA ARG A 595 5.08 6.26 31.08
C ARG A 595 5.70 6.27 29.67
N ARG A 596 6.87 5.67 29.45
CA ARG A 596 7.43 5.47 28.09
C ARG A 596 6.68 4.35 27.38
N PHE A 597 6.54 3.17 28.01
CA PHE A 597 5.82 2.04 27.43
C PHE A 597 4.35 2.38 27.16
N GLN A 598 3.66 3.02 28.12
CA GLN A 598 2.29 3.52 27.93
C GLN A 598 2.16 4.43 26.70
N ARG A 599 3.08 5.40 26.55
CA ARG A 599 3.07 6.34 25.41
C ARG A 599 3.40 5.68 24.07
N TRP A 600 4.26 4.66 24.06
CA TRP A 600 4.56 3.87 22.85
C TRP A 600 3.34 3.01 22.45
N GLY A 601 2.70 2.33 23.41
CA GLY A 601 1.50 1.51 23.17
C GLY A 601 0.22 2.31 22.88
N ALA A 602 0.17 3.61 23.23
CA ALA A 602 -1.03 4.42 23.08
C ALA A 602 -1.51 4.60 21.62
N GLY A 603 -0.59 4.74 20.65
CA GLY A 603 -0.95 5.02 19.25
C GLY A 603 -1.77 3.92 18.56
N PRO A 604 -1.40 2.63 18.68
CA PRO A 604 -2.22 1.51 18.23
C PRO A 604 -3.57 1.40 18.94
N VAL A 605 -3.60 1.40 20.29
CA VAL A 605 -4.84 1.20 21.05
C VAL A 605 -5.84 2.34 20.85
N LEU A 606 -5.37 3.60 20.84
CA LEU A 606 -6.25 4.75 20.65
C LEU A 606 -6.93 4.77 19.28
N ARG A 607 -6.31 4.17 18.25
CA ARG A 607 -6.93 3.98 16.93
C ARG A 607 -7.94 2.83 16.92
N GLU A 608 -7.66 1.72 17.62
CA GLU A 608 -8.61 0.60 17.72
C GLU A 608 -9.84 0.94 18.59
N ALA A 609 -9.66 1.58 19.74
CA ALA A 609 -10.76 2.10 20.57
C ALA A 609 -11.67 3.07 19.78
N ALA A 610 -11.06 3.90 18.93
CA ALA A 610 -11.75 4.80 18.03
C ALA A 610 -12.48 4.09 16.86
N GLU A 611 -12.02 2.91 16.43
CA GLU A 611 -12.74 2.05 15.49
C GLU A 611 -13.95 1.38 16.17
N CYS A 612 -13.77 0.89 17.40
CA CYS A 612 -14.80 0.18 18.19
C CYS A 612 -15.88 1.06 18.83
N ASP A 613 -15.77 2.39 18.75
CA ASP A 613 -16.59 3.38 19.47
C ASP A 613 -16.50 3.28 21.01
N ASP A 614 -15.37 2.78 21.53
CA ASP A 614 -15.10 2.72 22.98
C ASP A 614 -14.62 4.08 23.49
N ASP A 615 -15.57 4.91 23.89
CA ASP A 615 -15.31 6.24 24.40
C ASP A 615 -14.76 6.24 25.85
N GLU A 616 -14.74 5.12 26.57
CA GLU A 616 -14.08 4.99 27.88
C GLU A 616 -12.60 4.60 27.75
N GLU A 617 -12.23 3.67 26.86
CA GLU A 617 -10.82 3.35 26.54
C GLU A 617 -10.11 4.60 25.95
N VAL A 618 -10.79 5.35 25.05
CA VAL A 618 -10.31 6.65 24.56
C VAL A 618 -10.04 7.65 25.70
N LYS A 619 -10.96 7.77 26.67
CA LYS A 619 -10.77 8.65 27.84
C LYS A 619 -9.59 8.18 28.69
N ALA A 620 -9.52 6.89 29.02
CA ALA A 620 -8.50 6.31 29.88
C ALA A 620 -7.08 6.55 29.34
N ILE A 621 -6.87 6.30 28.04
CA ILE A 621 -5.60 6.57 27.35
C ILE A 621 -5.26 8.07 27.42
N CYS A 622 -6.23 8.93 27.11
CA CYS A 622 -6.02 10.39 27.08
C CYS A 622 -5.96 11.07 28.46
N MET A 623 -6.27 10.37 29.56
CA MET A 623 -5.99 10.86 30.92
C MET A 623 -4.49 10.81 31.29
N ASN A 624 -3.64 10.12 30.51
CA ASN A 624 -2.21 10.05 30.79
C ASN A 624 -1.52 11.42 30.60
N PRO A 625 -0.97 12.06 31.64
CA PRO A 625 -0.42 13.42 31.54
C PRO A 625 0.83 13.56 30.67
N SER A 626 1.40 12.46 30.18
CA SER A 626 2.54 12.45 29.24
C SER A 626 2.12 12.23 27.78
N LEU A 627 0.83 12.15 27.50
CA LEU A 627 0.28 11.97 26.15
C LEU A 627 -0.10 13.33 25.53
N VAL A 628 0.21 13.51 24.24
CA VAL A 628 -0.24 14.66 23.44
C VAL A 628 -1.09 14.11 22.31
N ILE A 629 -2.41 14.35 22.36
CA ILE A 629 -3.40 13.75 21.45
C ILE A 629 -3.15 14.02 19.96
N ASN A 630 -2.55 15.17 19.64
CA ASN A 630 -2.17 15.58 18.29
C ASN A 630 -0.68 15.30 17.97
N GLY A 631 -0.01 14.46 18.76
CA GLY A 631 1.38 14.06 18.53
C GLY A 631 1.51 13.04 17.39
N SER A 632 2.53 13.20 16.54
CA SER A 632 2.77 12.31 15.40
C SER A 632 3.00 10.84 15.80
N SER A 633 3.53 10.59 16.99
CA SER A 633 3.71 9.23 17.53
C SER A 633 2.41 8.48 17.86
N LEU A 634 1.24 9.13 17.74
CA LEU A 634 -0.08 8.49 17.87
C LEU A 634 -0.77 8.29 16.52
N GLN A 635 -0.14 8.73 15.44
CA GLN A 635 -0.60 8.48 14.08
C GLN A 635 -0.22 7.06 13.64
N GLY A 636 -1.01 6.49 12.73
CA GLY A 636 -0.71 5.21 12.12
C GLY A 636 0.16 5.29 10.87
N ALA A 637 0.08 4.23 10.07
CA ALA A 637 1.00 3.97 8.96
C ALA A 637 0.83 4.94 7.78
N HIS A 638 -0.33 5.59 7.65
CA HIS A 638 -0.59 6.61 6.64
C HIS A 638 -0.59 8.02 7.25
N SER A 639 -0.03 8.19 8.46
CA SER A 639 -0.18 9.37 9.32
C SER A 639 -1.62 9.65 9.79
N GLU A 640 -2.52 8.66 9.74
CA GLU A 640 -3.91 8.82 10.16
C GLU A 640 -4.05 8.87 11.69
N THR A 641 -4.85 9.80 12.22
CA THR A 641 -5.13 9.93 13.66
C THR A 641 -6.37 9.12 14.06
N ALA A 642 -6.55 8.84 15.36
CA ALA A 642 -7.76 8.20 15.88
C ALA A 642 -9.07 8.89 15.44
N LEU A 643 -9.07 10.22 15.27
CA LEU A 643 -10.23 10.97 14.79
C LEU A 643 -10.55 10.70 13.30
N HIS A 644 -9.55 10.34 12.48
CA HIS A 644 -9.79 9.87 11.11
C HIS A 644 -10.48 8.50 11.10
N ILE A 645 -9.99 7.57 11.93
CA ILE A 645 -10.54 6.22 12.06
C ILE A 645 -12.00 6.26 12.53
N ALA A 646 -12.28 6.97 13.64
CA ALA A 646 -13.64 7.16 14.14
C ALA A 646 -14.58 7.83 13.12
N ALA A 647 -14.07 8.80 12.34
CA ALA A 647 -14.85 9.46 11.29
C ALA A 647 -15.19 8.57 10.10
N ALA A 648 -14.38 7.55 9.80
CA ALA A 648 -14.69 6.54 8.78
C ALA A 648 -15.61 5.42 9.31
N ALA A 649 -15.35 4.93 10.53
CA ALA A 649 -16.17 3.91 11.18
C ALA A 649 -17.59 4.44 11.53
N GLY A 650 -17.73 5.74 11.77
CA GLY A 650 -18.97 6.36 12.24
C GLY A 650 -19.13 6.34 13.76
N SER A 651 -18.02 6.17 14.49
CA SER A 651 -17.93 5.99 15.94
C SER A 651 -18.23 7.29 16.69
N MET A 652 -19.51 7.53 16.97
CA MET A 652 -20.00 8.85 17.36
C MET A 652 -19.62 9.25 18.78
N GLU A 653 -19.44 8.32 19.72
CA GLU A 653 -19.06 8.65 21.09
C GLU A 653 -17.54 8.84 21.21
N ALA A 654 -16.75 7.98 20.58
CA ALA A 654 -15.30 8.13 20.44
C ALA A 654 -14.94 9.46 19.74
N MET A 655 -15.62 9.85 18.66
CA MET A 655 -15.44 11.17 18.04
C MET A 655 -15.72 12.31 19.03
N ARG A 656 -16.79 12.23 19.83
CA ARG A 656 -17.11 13.26 20.83
C ARG A 656 -16.07 13.30 21.95
N ALA A 657 -15.56 12.16 22.40
CA ALA A 657 -14.48 12.09 23.38
C ALA A 657 -13.21 12.75 22.83
N LEU A 658 -12.72 12.33 21.67
CA LEU A 658 -11.53 12.88 21.01
C LEU A 658 -11.63 14.41 20.79
N LEU A 659 -12.78 14.90 20.32
CA LEU A 659 -13.00 16.34 20.09
C LEU A 659 -13.10 17.15 21.40
N ARG A 660 -13.70 16.60 22.46
CA ARG A 660 -13.68 17.19 23.81
C ARG A 660 -12.26 17.24 24.40
N LEU A 661 -11.41 16.27 24.04
CA LEU A 661 -9.99 16.17 24.41
C LEU A 661 -9.07 16.99 23.49
N HIS A 662 -9.63 17.85 22.62
CA HIS A 662 -8.90 18.72 21.69
C HIS A 662 -8.07 18.01 20.61
N ALA A 663 -8.51 16.85 20.13
CA ALA A 663 -8.05 16.30 18.85
C ALA A 663 -8.37 17.30 17.71
N ASP A 664 -7.42 17.53 16.80
CA ASP A 664 -7.58 18.48 15.70
C ASP A 664 -8.49 17.92 14.58
N PRO A 665 -9.67 18.52 14.30
CA PRO A 665 -10.54 18.10 13.20
C PRO A 665 -9.99 18.45 11.80
N ASN A 666 -8.84 19.13 11.73
CA ASN A 666 -8.13 19.51 10.50
C ASN A 666 -6.80 18.77 10.32
N ALA A 667 -6.43 17.85 11.23
CA ALA A 667 -5.22 17.05 11.10
C ALA A 667 -5.18 16.39 9.72
N GLN A 668 -4.01 16.42 9.07
CA GLN A 668 -3.80 15.86 7.74
C GLN A 668 -2.98 14.57 7.80
N ASP A 669 -3.37 13.59 6.99
CA ASP A 669 -2.62 12.36 6.75
C ASP A 669 -1.60 12.51 5.59
N GLN A 670 -0.88 11.43 5.22
CA GLN A 670 0.14 11.44 4.16
C GLN A 670 -0.41 11.84 2.77
N LEU A 671 -1.71 11.72 2.53
CA LEU A 671 -2.36 12.17 1.29
C LEU A 671 -3.04 13.53 1.47
N GLY A 672 -2.80 14.25 2.56
CA GLY A 672 -3.42 15.54 2.87
C GLY A 672 -4.91 15.44 3.23
N GLU A 673 -5.43 14.22 3.43
CA GLU A 673 -6.83 14.01 3.80
C GLU A 673 -7.03 14.25 5.29
N THR A 674 -8.25 14.65 5.66
CA THR A 674 -8.65 15.03 7.02
C THR A 674 -9.79 14.12 7.52
N PRO A 675 -10.18 14.15 8.80
CA PRO A 675 -11.32 13.37 9.27
C PRO A 675 -12.62 13.64 8.49
N LEU A 676 -12.81 14.86 7.97
CA LEU A 676 -13.97 15.19 7.15
C LEU A 676 -13.92 14.55 5.75
N HIS A 677 -12.72 14.33 5.19
CA HIS A 677 -12.55 13.52 3.98
C HIS A 677 -12.91 12.05 4.24
N TYR A 678 -12.50 11.51 5.39
CA TYR A 678 -12.79 10.11 5.77
C TYR A 678 -14.30 9.88 5.93
N ALA A 679 -14.99 10.75 6.67
CA ALA A 679 -16.46 10.70 6.79
C ALA A 679 -17.17 10.85 5.43
N ALA A 680 -16.65 11.70 4.53
CA ALA A 680 -17.18 11.88 3.18
C ALA A 680 -16.94 10.66 2.26
N LEU A 681 -15.80 9.98 2.40
CA LEU A 681 -15.44 8.78 1.65
C LEU A 681 -16.26 7.56 2.10
N ALA A 682 -16.39 7.38 3.42
CA ALA A 682 -17.09 6.27 4.07
C ALA A 682 -18.63 6.41 4.10
N GLY A 683 -19.17 7.60 3.84
CA GLY A 683 -20.62 7.85 3.86
C GLY A 683 -21.19 8.07 5.26
N GLN A 684 -20.41 8.65 6.18
CA GLN A 684 -20.81 8.88 7.57
C GLN A 684 -21.38 10.30 7.77
N SER A 685 -22.68 10.48 7.50
CA SER A 685 -23.34 11.80 7.56
C SER A 685 -23.34 12.43 8.97
N ALA A 686 -23.48 11.60 10.01
CA ALA A 686 -23.43 12.05 11.40
C ALA A 686 -22.02 12.50 11.82
N ALA A 687 -20.99 11.72 11.47
CA ALA A 687 -19.58 12.06 11.70
C ALA A 687 -19.19 13.37 10.99
N ALA A 688 -19.57 13.51 9.71
CA ALA A 688 -19.34 14.74 8.95
C ALA A 688 -20.01 15.96 9.61
N SER A 689 -21.24 15.81 10.13
CA SER A 689 -21.95 16.90 10.82
C SER A 689 -21.24 17.31 12.12
N LEU A 690 -20.81 16.36 12.94
CA LEU A 690 -20.07 16.60 14.18
C LEU A 690 -18.72 17.30 13.92
N LEU A 691 -18.02 16.95 12.84
CA LEU A 691 -16.78 17.61 12.43
C LEU A 691 -17.01 19.06 11.97
N LEU A 692 -18.14 19.36 11.31
CA LEU A 692 -18.51 20.72 10.95
C LEU A 692 -18.85 21.57 12.18
N GLU A 693 -19.51 21.00 13.18
CA GLU A 693 -19.73 21.64 14.49
C GLU A 693 -18.39 21.93 15.21
N ALA A 694 -17.43 21.03 15.09
CA ALA A 694 -16.05 21.20 15.57
C ALA A 694 -15.18 22.14 14.69
N LYS A 695 -15.74 22.79 13.66
CA LYS A 695 -15.06 23.71 12.73
C LYS A 695 -14.00 23.07 11.82
N ALA A 696 -14.24 21.85 11.34
CA ALA A 696 -13.45 21.25 10.26
C ALA A 696 -13.47 22.11 8.98
N ASN A 697 -12.32 22.23 8.33
CA ASN A 697 -12.13 23.03 7.13
C ASN A 697 -12.67 22.30 5.88
N ILE A 698 -13.83 22.75 5.42
CA ILE A 698 -14.51 22.31 4.19
C ILE A 698 -13.75 22.62 2.89
N LEU A 699 -12.71 23.46 2.95
CA LEU A 699 -11.85 23.84 1.82
C LEU A 699 -10.44 23.25 1.93
N CYS A 700 -10.23 22.29 2.83
CA CYS A 700 -8.96 21.58 2.88
C CYS A 700 -8.84 20.73 1.62
N GLU A 701 -7.90 21.05 0.73
CA GLU A 701 -7.56 20.21 -0.41
C GLU A 701 -6.53 19.15 0.00
N ASN A 702 -6.81 17.90 -0.34
CA ASN A 702 -5.86 16.81 -0.21
C ASN A 702 -4.78 16.85 -1.33
N SER A 703 -3.74 16.01 -1.26
CA SER A 703 -2.64 15.88 -2.23
C SER A 703 -3.09 15.50 -3.66
N LEU A 704 -4.38 15.29 -3.87
CA LEU A 704 -4.98 15.03 -5.17
C LEU A 704 -5.74 16.25 -5.71
N ALA A 705 -5.74 17.40 -5.03
CA ALA A 705 -6.64 18.53 -5.26
C ALA A 705 -8.12 18.09 -5.24
N GLN A 706 -8.55 17.57 -4.08
CA GLN A 706 -9.94 17.27 -3.76
C GLN A 706 -10.27 17.89 -2.41
N ASP A 707 -11.40 18.59 -2.33
CA ASP A 707 -12.06 18.90 -1.05
C ASP A 707 -12.98 17.74 -0.61
N PRO A 708 -13.46 17.71 0.65
CA PRO A 708 -14.35 16.65 1.14
C PRO A 708 -15.68 16.52 0.37
N LEU A 709 -16.20 17.61 -0.21
CA LEU A 709 -17.44 17.59 -0.99
C LEU A 709 -17.20 16.92 -2.35
N PHE A 710 -16.07 17.18 -3.00
CA PHE A 710 -15.66 16.50 -4.23
C PHE A 710 -15.39 15.01 -3.98
N VAL A 711 -14.88 14.64 -2.79
CA VAL A 711 -14.79 13.23 -2.36
C VAL A 711 -16.18 12.60 -2.15
N ALA A 712 -17.11 13.27 -1.47
CA ALA A 712 -18.48 12.78 -1.32
C ALA A 712 -19.18 12.56 -2.68
N GLN A 713 -18.97 13.48 -3.63
CA GLN A 713 -19.54 13.38 -4.99
C GLN A 713 -19.03 12.18 -5.80
N GLN A 714 -17.87 11.62 -5.43
CA GLN A 714 -17.34 10.38 -6.02
C GLN A 714 -18.04 9.11 -5.52
N ASN A 715 -18.83 9.21 -4.43
CA ASN A 715 -19.57 8.14 -3.78
C ASN A 715 -18.78 6.80 -3.57
N PRO A 716 -17.60 6.80 -2.91
CA PRO A 716 -16.80 5.58 -2.78
C PRO A 716 -17.51 4.48 -1.97
N ALA A 717 -18.19 4.83 -0.86
CA ALA A 717 -19.01 3.86 -0.12
C ALA A 717 -20.10 3.20 -1.01
N GLY A 718 -20.74 3.97 -1.88
CA GLY A 718 -21.86 3.50 -2.70
C GLY A 718 -21.51 2.42 -3.74
N PHE A 719 -20.28 2.37 -4.27
CA PHE A 719 -19.91 1.30 -5.22
C PHE A 719 -19.61 -0.04 -4.53
N LEU A 720 -19.33 -0.02 -3.21
CA LEU A 720 -19.06 -1.20 -2.40
C LEU A 720 -20.34 -1.89 -1.89
N GLY A 721 -21.52 -1.34 -2.22
CA GLY A 721 -22.81 -1.83 -1.73
C GLY A 721 -23.16 -1.37 -0.32
N ILE A 722 -22.38 -0.46 0.27
CA ILE A 722 -22.70 0.14 1.58
C ILE A 722 -23.99 0.93 1.44
N SER A 723 -24.97 0.62 2.29
CA SER A 723 -26.31 1.19 2.19
C SER A 723 -26.32 2.64 2.64
N MET A 724 -26.24 3.55 1.67
CA MET A 724 -26.39 5.01 1.86
C MET A 724 -27.83 5.42 2.25
N SER A 725 -28.60 4.55 2.91
CA SER A 725 -29.97 4.81 3.38
C SER A 725 -29.99 5.79 4.57
N SER A 726 -28.95 5.78 5.41
CA SER A 726 -28.66 6.85 6.38
C SER A 726 -28.40 8.20 5.70
N PHE A 727 -27.78 8.17 4.51
CA PHE A 727 -27.57 9.32 3.64
C PHE A 727 -28.80 9.69 2.79
N ALA A 728 -29.79 8.81 2.62
CA ALA A 728 -31.00 9.09 1.84
C ALA A 728 -31.87 10.18 2.50
N GLY A 729 -31.81 10.29 3.84
CA GLY A 729 -32.39 11.42 4.57
C GLY A 729 -31.59 12.73 4.46
N PHE A 730 -30.33 12.66 4.03
CA PHE A 730 -29.44 13.81 3.86
C PHE A 730 -28.80 13.80 2.47
N PRO A 731 -29.59 14.09 1.39
CA PRO A 731 -29.15 14.02 0.01
C PRO A 731 -27.75 14.60 -0.22
N LEU A 732 -27.00 14.08 -1.19
CA LEU A 732 -25.66 14.59 -1.52
C LEU A 732 -25.69 16.10 -1.86
N GLN A 733 -26.81 16.59 -2.39
CA GLN A 733 -27.11 18.02 -2.54
C GLN A 733 -27.38 18.76 -1.22
N GLN A 734 -27.99 18.14 -0.21
CA GLN A 734 -28.14 18.70 1.14
C GLN A 734 -26.81 18.70 1.91
N ALA A 735 -25.98 17.67 1.80
CA ALA A 735 -24.60 17.70 2.30
C ALA A 735 -23.81 18.85 1.65
N ALA A 736 -23.86 18.95 0.32
CA ALA A 736 -23.29 20.08 -0.42
C ALA A 736 -23.88 21.44 0.01
N LYS A 737 -25.19 21.50 0.31
CA LYS A 737 -25.90 22.72 0.72
C LYS A 737 -25.60 23.09 2.17
N ALA A 738 -25.36 22.13 3.07
CA ALA A 738 -24.94 22.34 4.46
C ALA A 738 -23.47 22.81 4.51
N ILE A 739 -22.58 22.18 3.74
CA ILE A 739 -21.21 22.62 3.52
C ILE A 739 -21.18 24.04 2.92
N ARG A 740 -21.99 24.31 1.88
CA ARG A 740 -22.19 25.66 1.32
C ARG A 740 -22.94 26.63 2.24
N LEU A 741 -23.66 26.16 3.26
CA LEU A 741 -24.29 27.00 4.27
C LEU A 741 -23.26 27.39 5.34
N ALA A 742 -22.41 26.46 5.79
CA ALA A 742 -21.27 26.76 6.66
C ALA A 742 -20.37 27.82 6.00
N HIS A 743 -20.06 27.66 4.70
CA HIS A 743 -19.35 28.63 3.86
C HIS A 743 -20.08 30.00 3.71
N LYS A 744 -21.35 30.11 4.12
CA LYS A 744 -22.16 31.35 4.10
C LYS A 744 -22.53 31.86 5.50
N SER A 745 -22.43 31.02 6.54
CA SER A 745 -22.76 31.33 7.93
C SER A 745 -21.53 31.63 8.77
N THR A 746 -20.32 31.40 8.24
CA THR A 746 -19.12 32.11 8.66
C THR A 746 -19.28 33.60 8.38
N ASN A 747 -19.92 34.31 9.33
CA ASN A 747 -19.75 35.75 9.45
C ASN A 747 -18.25 36.05 9.38
N LEU A 748 -17.85 36.96 8.48
CA LEU A 748 -16.46 37.35 8.33
C LEU A 748 -15.99 38.05 9.62
N ASP A 749 -15.41 37.28 10.54
CA ASP A 749 -14.69 37.82 11.68
C ASP A 749 -13.47 38.56 11.12
N THR A 750 -13.51 39.89 11.17
CA THR A 750 -12.67 40.78 10.35
C THR A 750 -11.18 40.70 10.70
N ARG A 751 -10.81 39.89 11.70
CA ARG A 751 -9.45 39.54 12.09
C ARG A 751 -8.78 38.50 11.17
N ILE A 752 -9.55 37.69 10.45
CA ILE A 752 -9.00 36.72 9.48
C ILE A 752 -8.55 37.45 8.19
N LEU A 753 -9.19 38.58 7.85
CA LEU A 753 -8.77 39.42 6.71
C LEU A 753 -7.36 40.03 6.88
N SER A 754 -6.80 40.06 8.10
CA SER A 754 -5.42 40.53 8.34
C SER A 754 -4.34 39.44 8.21
N SER A 755 -4.70 38.16 8.08
CA SER A 755 -3.75 37.06 7.81
C SER A 755 -3.80 36.54 6.37
N LEU A 756 -4.72 37.04 5.55
CA LEU A 756 -4.87 36.68 4.15
C LEU A 756 -4.15 37.70 3.24
N GLY A 757 -3.31 37.19 2.32
CA GLY A 757 -2.53 38.02 1.40
C GLY A 757 -3.43 38.86 0.47
N ALA A 758 -2.95 40.07 0.14
CA ALA A 758 -3.74 41.16 -0.43
C ALA A 758 -4.56 40.83 -1.69
N GLU A 759 -4.13 39.84 -2.48
CA GLU A 759 -4.83 39.38 -3.69
C GLU A 759 -6.23 38.78 -3.39
N THR A 760 -6.40 38.15 -2.23
CA THR A 760 -7.68 37.53 -1.82
C THR A 760 -8.76 38.57 -1.47
N CYS A 761 -8.37 39.73 -0.93
CA CYS A 761 -9.29 40.81 -0.58
C CYS A 761 -9.98 41.41 -1.81
N ALA A 762 -9.34 41.40 -2.98
CA ALA A 762 -9.95 41.85 -4.23
C ALA A 762 -11.09 40.92 -4.68
N LEU A 763 -10.91 39.61 -4.56
CA LEU A 763 -11.91 38.60 -4.89
C LEU A 763 -13.13 38.67 -3.95
N ALA A 764 -12.89 38.84 -2.64
CA ALA A 764 -13.95 39.02 -1.66
C ALA A 764 -14.79 40.29 -1.93
N MET A 765 -14.16 41.42 -2.25
CA MET A 765 -14.87 42.66 -2.59
C MET A 765 -15.64 42.58 -3.91
N ALA A 766 -15.11 41.87 -4.92
CA ALA A 766 -15.81 41.65 -6.18
C ALA A 766 -17.11 40.84 -6.00
N MET A 767 -17.08 39.79 -5.17
CA MET A 767 -18.27 38.97 -4.87
C MET A 767 -19.30 39.68 -4.00
N ALA A 768 -18.89 40.63 -3.16
CA ALA A 768 -19.79 41.36 -2.26
C ALA A 768 -20.72 42.38 -2.96
N TYR A 769 -20.29 42.94 -4.10
CA TYR A 769 -21.01 44.06 -4.75
C TYR A 769 -22.07 43.67 -5.78
N TRP A 770 -22.06 42.44 -6.33
CA TRP A 770 -22.99 42.05 -7.41
C TRP A 770 -24.37 41.58 -6.88
N LYS A 771 -25.01 42.41 -6.05
CA LYS A 771 -26.38 42.18 -5.55
C LYS A 771 -27.31 43.34 -5.91
N VAL A 772 -27.46 43.58 -7.22
CA VAL A 772 -28.39 44.59 -7.76
C VAL A 772 -29.84 44.13 -7.56
N PRO A 773 -30.71 44.92 -6.92
CA PRO A 773 -32.13 44.59 -6.76
C PRO A 773 -33.01 45.41 -7.71
N GLU A 774 -33.63 44.78 -8.70
CA GLU A 774 -34.87 45.29 -9.31
C GLU A 774 -35.73 44.14 -9.87
N GLY A 775 -37.05 44.31 -9.88
CA GLY A 775 -38.00 43.20 -9.80
C GLY A 775 -38.21 42.38 -11.09
N GLY A 776 -38.20 41.06 -10.93
CA GLY A 776 -38.55 40.04 -11.93
C GLY A 776 -38.34 38.65 -11.32
N GLU A 777 -39.14 37.65 -11.69
CA GLU A 777 -39.13 36.32 -11.05
C GLU A 777 -37.91 35.47 -11.46
N ASP A 778 -37.35 34.76 -10.47
CA ASP A 778 -36.43 33.62 -10.53
C ASP A 778 -35.50 33.48 -11.76
N ALA A 779 -34.39 34.25 -11.75
CA ALA A 779 -33.22 33.96 -12.57
C ALA A 779 -31.91 34.31 -11.82
N THR A 780 -31.28 33.34 -11.17
CA THR A 780 -29.93 33.54 -10.58
C THR A 780 -28.86 33.14 -11.58
N VAL A 781 -28.19 34.13 -12.18
CA VAL A 781 -27.09 33.91 -13.14
C VAL A 781 -25.75 33.89 -12.37
N PHE A 782 -25.05 32.76 -12.41
CA PHE A 782 -23.69 32.66 -11.89
C PHE A 782 -22.66 32.69 -13.04
N ALA A 783 -21.80 33.71 -13.02
CA ALA A 783 -20.60 33.77 -13.85
C ALA A 783 -19.38 33.35 -13.01
N LEU A 784 -18.64 32.34 -13.45
CA LEU A 784 -17.46 31.82 -12.75
C LEU A 784 -16.25 31.92 -13.67
N ALA A 785 -15.43 32.95 -13.44
CA ALA A 785 -14.24 33.25 -14.24
C ALA A 785 -13.02 32.51 -13.68
N GLN A 786 -12.57 31.47 -14.37
CA GLN A 786 -11.28 30.84 -14.07
C GLN A 786 -10.15 31.67 -14.72
N LEU A 787 -9.40 32.39 -13.90
CA LEU A 787 -8.07 32.88 -14.27
C LEU A 787 -7.09 31.69 -14.23
N LEU A 788 -6.71 31.19 -15.40
CA LEU A 788 -5.61 30.23 -15.53
C LEU A 788 -4.30 30.94 -15.12
N GLN A 789 -3.67 30.48 -14.04
CA GLN A 789 -2.38 31.00 -13.61
C GLN A 789 -1.27 30.69 -14.64
N TRP A 790 -0.25 31.55 -14.66
CA TRP A 790 0.92 31.45 -15.51
C TRP A 790 1.65 30.11 -15.36
N SER A 791 1.93 29.46 -16.49
CA SER A 791 3.15 28.67 -16.68
C SER A 791 4.10 29.43 -17.61
N GLY A 792 5.41 29.34 -17.36
CA GLY A 792 6.41 30.18 -18.03
C GLY A 792 6.54 29.89 -19.52
N GLY A 793 5.95 30.72 -20.38
CA GLY A 793 6.06 30.63 -21.83
C GLY A 793 5.47 31.84 -22.55
N SER A 794 6.17 32.37 -23.55
CA SER A 794 5.87 33.67 -24.17
C SER A 794 4.77 33.63 -25.25
N ARG A 795 3.53 33.25 -24.87
CA ARG A 795 2.32 33.43 -25.70
C ARG A 795 1.11 33.85 -24.84
N PRO A 796 0.18 34.68 -25.35
CA PRO A 796 -0.99 35.11 -24.60
C PRO A 796 -2.00 33.96 -24.43
N ALA A 797 -2.52 33.79 -23.21
CA ALA A 797 -3.53 32.79 -22.89
C ALA A 797 -4.94 33.23 -23.31
N SER A 798 -5.77 32.27 -23.72
CA SER A 798 -7.20 32.46 -23.95
C SER A 798 -7.98 32.30 -22.63
N ALA A 799 -8.90 33.21 -22.36
CA ALA A 799 -9.81 33.12 -21.22
C ALA A 799 -11.04 32.29 -21.58
N VAL A 800 -11.41 31.33 -20.72
CA VAL A 800 -12.62 30.51 -20.86
C VAL A 800 -13.53 30.77 -19.66
N GLY A 801 -14.61 31.51 -19.89
CA GLY A 801 -15.66 31.71 -18.90
C GLY A 801 -16.74 30.64 -19.01
N TYR A 802 -17.30 30.23 -17.87
CA TYR A 802 -18.51 29.41 -17.84
C TYR A 802 -19.66 30.21 -17.24
N ILE A 803 -20.78 30.26 -17.98
CA ILE A 803 -22.04 30.81 -17.50
C ILE A 803 -22.97 29.63 -17.24
N TYR A 804 -23.53 29.57 -16.05
CA TYR A 804 -24.53 28.58 -15.67
C TYR A 804 -25.88 29.27 -15.50
N ARG A 805 -26.91 28.74 -16.17
CA ARG A 805 -28.30 29.15 -15.99
C ARG A 805 -29.13 27.93 -15.59
N GLU A 806 -29.95 28.11 -14.57
CA GLU A 806 -30.91 27.11 -14.13
C GLU A 806 -32.27 27.42 -14.76
N GLU A 807 -32.81 26.47 -15.52
CA GLU A 807 -34.15 26.56 -16.13
C GLU A 807 -34.89 25.25 -15.87
N GLY A 808 -36.11 25.32 -15.31
CA GLY A 808 -36.94 24.13 -15.04
C GLY A 808 -36.31 23.06 -14.14
N GLY A 809 -35.35 23.43 -13.27
CA GLY A 809 -34.58 22.49 -12.44
C GLY A 809 -33.42 21.78 -13.17
N SER A 810 -33.07 22.21 -14.38
CA SER A 810 -31.89 21.75 -15.13
C SER A 810 -30.84 22.85 -15.22
N LEU A 811 -29.57 22.50 -14.93
CA LEU A 811 -28.46 23.45 -14.95
C LEU A 811 -27.72 23.40 -16.31
N HIS A 812 -27.94 24.41 -17.14
CA HIS A 812 -27.35 24.51 -18.48
C HIS A 812 -26.01 25.26 -18.43
N ARG A 813 -24.94 24.58 -18.88
CA ARG A 813 -23.57 25.11 -18.97
C ARG A 813 -23.31 25.71 -20.35
N TRP A 814 -22.97 27.00 -20.38
CA TRP A 814 -22.54 27.72 -21.58
C TRP A 814 -21.05 28.06 -21.48
N VAL A 815 -20.31 27.88 -22.58
CA VAL A 815 -18.87 28.14 -22.67
C VAL A 815 -18.65 29.44 -23.45
N VAL A 816 -17.98 30.41 -22.84
CA VAL A 816 -17.63 31.68 -23.48
C VAL A 816 -16.11 31.76 -23.60
N GLN A 817 -15.59 31.61 -24.82
CA GLN A 817 -14.17 31.76 -25.11
C GLN A 817 -13.85 33.17 -25.60
N SER A 818 -12.91 33.85 -24.93
CA SER A 818 -12.26 35.03 -25.49
C SER A 818 -11.08 34.62 -26.35
N HIS A 819 -10.97 35.20 -27.54
CA HIS A 819 -9.76 35.18 -28.37
C HIS A 819 -9.15 36.59 -28.48
N GLY A 820 -9.21 37.34 -27.38
CA GLY A 820 -8.44 38.55 -27.11
C GLY A 820 -7.86 38.51 -25.70
N GLY A 821 -6.65 39.04 -25.51
CA GLY A 821 -5.93 38.99 -24.24
C GLY A 821 -6.67 39.69 -23.09
N VAL A 822 -6.43 39.23 -21.85
CA VAL A 822 -7.15 39.62 -20.63
C VAL A 822 -7.29 41.15 -20.47
N GLN A 823 -6.28 41.93 -20.89
CA GLN A 823 -6.30 43.39 -20.85
C GLN A 823 -7.53 44.01 -21.53
N ASN A 824 -7.97 43.48 -22.67
CA ASN A 824 -9.12 44.03 -23.41
C ASN A 824 -10.45 43.72 -22.70
N PHE A 825 -10.53 42.61 -21.97
CA PHE A 825 -11.71 42.24 -21.18
C PHE A 825 -11.85 43.15 -19.94
N VAL A 826 -10.73 43.58 -19.35
CA VAL A 826 -10.72 44.57 -18.25
C VAL A 826 -11.03 45.97 -18.77
N ASN A 827 -10.35 46.43 -19.82
CA ASN A 827 -10.50 47.79 -20.34
C ASN A 827 -11.93 48.08 -20.83
N ALA A 828 -12.57 47.13 -21.54
CA ALA A 828 -13.95 47.30 -22.05
C ALA A 828 -15.02 47.47 -20.94
N HIS A 829 -14.68 47.18 -19.68
CA HIS A 829 -15.55 47.40 -18.52
C HIS A 829 -15.04 48.48 -17.55
N ALA A 830 -13.81 48.98 -17.73
CA ALA A 830 -13.24 50.06 -16.91
C ALA A 830 -13.90 51.43 -17.20
N ASP A 831 -14.19 51.72 -18.47
CA ASP A 831 -14.79 52.99 -18.92
C ASP A 831 -16.20 53.27 -18.34
N VAL A 832 -16.83 52.27 -17.72
CA VAL A 832 -18.13 52.39 -17.03
C VAL A 832 -18.00 53.04 -15.65
N PHE A 833 -16.82 53.02 -15.03
CA PHE A 833 -16.61 53.45 -13.64
C PHE A 833 -16.15 54.91 -13.45
N ALA A 834 -16.02 55.68 -14.53
CA ALA A 834 -15.54 57.06 -14.50
C ALA A 834 -16.62 58.10 -14.13
N LEU A 835 -17.23 57.99 -12.94
CA LEU A 835 -18.09 59.02 -12.35
C LEU A 835 -17.73 59.29 -10.88
N GLU A 836 -17.37 60.54 -10.57
CA GLU A 836 -16.86 60.95 -9.26
C GLU A 836 -17.88 60.84 -8.10
N PRO A 837 -17.41 60.60 -6.86
CA PRO A 837 -18.28 60.40 -5.69
C PRO A 837 -18.97 61.71 -5.26
N ARG A 838 -20.25 61.86 -5.61
CA ARG A 838 -21.11 62.91 -5.05
C ARG A 838 -21.50 62.60 -3.60
N LYS A 839 -21.43 63.62 -2.74
CA LYS A 839 -21.70 63.53 -1.30
C LYS A 839 -23.14 63.05 -1.00
N PRO A 840 -23.38 62.36 0.14
CA PRO A 840 -24.66 61.74 0.43
C PRO A 840 -25.78 62.77 0.67
N GLY A 841 -26.97 62.49 0.11
CA GLY A 841 -28.22 63.17 0.45
C GLY A 841 -28.87 63.98 -0.66
N PHE A 842 -29.47 63.32 -1.66
CA PHE A 842 -30.64 63.82 -2.40
C PHE A 842 -31.33 62.66 -3.16
N HIS A 843 -32.67 62.64 -3.20
CA HIS A 843 -33.43 61.64 -3.97
C HIS A 843 -33.83 62.18 -5.35
N ALA A 844 -33.48 61.47 -6.42
CA ALA A 844 -34.04 61.64 -7.77
C ALA A 844 -33.89 60.33 -8.57
N ARG A 845 -34.80 60.06 -9.52
CA ARG A 845 -34.70 58.92 -10.46
C ARG A 845 -34.04 59.36 -11.78
N PRO A 846 -33.32 58.47 -12.50
CA PRO A 846 -32.80 58.75 -13.85
C PRO A 846 -33.93 58.93 -14.89
N THR A 847 -33.60 59.37 -16.11
CA THR A 847 -34.62 59.83 -17.09
C THR A 847 -34.60 59.05 -18.42
N GLN A 848 -35.73 59.07 -19.14
CA GLN A 848 -36.02 58.19 -20.29
C GLN A 848 -34.98 58.17 -21.43
N LYS A 849 -34.05 59.13 -21.52
CA LYS A 849 -33.00 59.13 -22.56
C LYS A 849 -31.97 58.02 -22.36
N GLU A 850 -31.66 57.62 -21.12
CA GLU A 850 -30.68 56.58 -20.81
C GLU A 850 -31.21 55.19 -21.24
N PHE A 851 -32.50 54.95 -21.03
CA PHE A 851 -33.20 53.72 -21.44
C PHE A 851 -33.19 53.48 -22.97
N ALA A 852 -33.04 54.53 -23.78
CA ALA A 852 -33.02 54.43 -25.24
C ALA A 852 -31.68 53.92 -25.81
N ALA A 853 -30.58 54.04 -25.06
CA ALA A 853 -29.27 53.54 -25.49
C ALA A 853 -29.17 52.01 -25.37
N LEU A 854 -29.54 51.48 -24.19
CA LEU A 854 -29.52 50.03 -23.90
C LEU A 854 -30.32 49.21 -24.92
N LYS A 855 -31.47 49.72 -25.35
CA LYS A 855 -32.40 49.01 -26.27
C LYS A 855 -31.88 48.87 -27.71
N ARG A 856 -30.74 49.46 -28.07
CA ARG A 856 -30.07 49.24 -29.37
C ARG A 856 -29.07 48.09 -29.35
N LEU A 857 -28.44 47.81 -28.21
CA LEU A 857 -27.41 46.76 -28.10
C LEU A 857 -28.01 45.35 -28.10
N SER A 858 -29.22 45.17 -27.56
CA SER A 858 -29.92 43.88 -27.58
C SER A 858 -30.40 43.42 -28.96
N GLY A 859 -30.28 44.26 -30.01
CA GLY A 859 -30.81 43.98 -31.34
C GLY A 859 -29.91 43.17 -32.27
N MET A 860 -28.62 43.00 -31.95
CA MET A 860 -27.63 42.39 -32.86
C MET A 860 -27.30 40.91 -32.59
N ALA A 861 -27.75 40.33 -31.47
CA ALA A 861 -27.50 38.93 -31.13
C ALA A 861 -28.49 37.93 -31.78
N GLY A 862 -29.36 38.40 -32.68
CA GLY A 862 -30.59 37.71 -33.09
C GLY A 862 -30.52 36.77 -34.30
N THR A 863 -29.35 36.56 -34.93
CA THR A 863 -29.21 35.70 -36.13
C THR A 863 -27.81 35.10 -36.24
N TYR A 864 -27.64 33.80 -35.95
CA TYR A 864 -26.70 32.86 -36.63
C TYR A 864 -26.75 31.45 -36.00
N VAL A 865 -27.84 30.70 -36.24
CA VAL A 865 -27.91 29.25 -35.94
C VAL A 865 -28.72 28.54 -37.03
N GLN A 866 -28.04 27.98 -38.05
CA GLN A 866 -28.51 26.81 -38.83
C GLN A 866 -27.44 26.34 -39.83
N THR A 867 -27.41 25.02 -40.09
CA THR A 867 -26.51 24.28 -41.00
C THR A 867 -25.00 24.31 -40.66
N GLY A 868 -24.21 23.27 -40.98
CA GLY A 868 -24.61 21.92 -41.40
C GLY A 868 -23.58 21.16 -42.26
N LEU A 869 -22.86 20.22 -41.63
CA LEU A 869 -22.03 19.17 -42.27
C LEU A 869 -20.77 19.62 -43.05
N LEU A 870 -20.00 18.60 -43.48
CA LEU A 870 -18.94 18.58 -44.50
C LEU A 870 -17.57 19.27 -44.24
N ALA A 871 -16.63 18.44 -43.76
CA ALA A 871 -15.47 17.96 -44.51
C ALA A 871 -14.25 18.87 -44.88
N THR A 872 -13.07 18.32 -44.54
CA THR A 872 -11.81 18.28 -45.33
C THR A 872 -10.93 19.52 -45.59
N LEU A 873 -9.64 19.30 -45.26
CA LEU A 873 -8.42 19.67 -46.01
C LEU A 873 -7.77 21.08 -45.89
N GLN A 874 -6.44 21.00 -45.76
CA GLN A 874 -5.39 21.80 -46.44
C GLN A 874 -5.09 23.26 -46.07
N THR A 875 -4.04 23.40 -45.25
CA THR A 875 -2.71 24.00 -45.58
C THR A 875 -2.58 25.40 -46.23
N VAL A 876 -1.57 26.11 -45.68
CA VAL A 876 -0.59 27.02 -46.34
C VAL A 876 -0.94 28.51 -46.47
N ASP A 877 0.04 29.29 -46.02
CA ASP A 877 0.45 30.67 -46.32
C ASP A 877 -0.55 31.71 -46.84
N SER A 878 -0.59 32.86 -46.15
CA SER A 878 0.23 33.98 -46.63
C SER A 878 0.39 35.08 -45.57
N ALA A 879 1.48 35.83 -45.66
CA ALA A 879 1.72 36.99 -44.80
C ALA A 879 1.20 38.28 -45.46
N GLN A 880 0.68 39.19 -44.65
CA GLN A 880 0.84 40.62 -44.91
C GLN A 880 0.82 41.45 -43.62
N SER A 881 1.56 42.54 -43.63
CA SER A 881 1.75 43.46 -42.52
C SER A 881 0.84 44.68 -42.66
N VAL A 882 0.69 45.48 -41.59
CA VAL A 882 0.93 46.94 -41.54
C VAL A 882 0.42 47.56 -40.22
N LYS A 883 1.27 48.38 -39.59
CA LYS A 883 1.07 49.51 -38.64
C LYS A 883 -0.18 49.48 -37.71
N ALA A 884 -0.06 49.44 -36.37
CA ALA A 884 0.60 50.37 -35.43
C ALA A 884 -0.19 51.66 -35.13
N THR A 885 -0.03 52.16 -33.89
CA THR A 885 -0.65 53.33 -33.22
C THR A 885 -2.17 53.25 -32.98
N ALA A 886 -2.69 53.67 -31.83
CA ALA A 886 -2.06 54.24 -30.63
C ALA A 886 -2.53 53.51 -29.36
#